data_AF-O82216-F1
#
_entry.id   AF-O82216-F1
#
_cell.length_a   1.000
_cell.length_b   1.000
_cell.length_c   1.000
_cell.angle_alpha   90.00
_cell.angle_beta   90.00
_cell.angle_gamma   90.00
#
_symmetry.space_group_name_H-M   'P 1'
#
loop_
_entity.id
_entity.type
_entity.pdbx_description
1 polymer ?
#
loop_
_entity_poly.entity_id
_entity_poly.type
_entity_poly.pdbx_seq_one_letter_code
_entity_poly.pdbx_strand_id
1 'polypeptide(L)'
;MDLVSSLPDELLYQILSFLNTKEAALTSILSKRWRYLIAFVSCIEIDDSANKPKRKGNRQRFMDFVDRVLALQGDSPNKKFSLKCQTDVGDRNNKTFHRAITTREAVNSIREIVTRDGLVVTSQQDIQTEAVNYFQDFLQTIPADYEGMCVEELENLLPFRCSEDDHRLLTRVVTGEEIKKVIFSMPKDKSPGPDGYTSEFYKASWEIIGDEVIIAIQSFFAKGFLPKGVNSTILALIPKKKEAREIKDYRPISCCNVLYKAISKILANRLKRILPKFIVGNQSAFVKDRLLIENVLLATELVKDYHKDSISTRCAMKIDISKAFDSLQWSFLTHVLAAMNFPGEFIHWISLCMSTASFSIQVNGELAGYFRSARGLRQGCSLSPYLFVISMDVLSRMLDKAAGAREFGYHPRCKTLGLTHLCFADDLMILTDGKIRSVDGIVKVLNQFAAKLGLKICMEKTTLYLAGVSDHSRQLMSSRYSFGVGKLPVRYLGLPLVTKRLTTSDYSPLIDQIRRRIGMWTSRYLSFAGRLSLINSVLWSITNFWMNAFRLPRECINEINRISSALLWSGPELNPKKAKVSWDEICKPKKEGGLGLQSLREANKVSSLKLIWRLLSCQDSLWVKWTRMNLLKKESFWSIGTHSTLGSWIWRRLLKHREVAKSFCKIEVNNGVNTSFWFDNWSEKGPLINLTGARGAIDMGISRHMTLAEAWSRRRRKRHRVEILNEFEEILLQKYQHRNIELEDAILWRGKEDVFKARFSTKDTWNHIRTSSNQRAWHKGVWFAHATPKFSFCAWLAIRNRLSTGDRMMTWNNGTPTTCVFCSSPMETRDHLFFQCCYSSEIWTSIAKNVYKDRFSTKWSAVVNYISDSQPDRIQSFLSRYTFQVSIHSIWRERNSRRHGEKSRSASNLIRQIDKTIRNQLSTIKKKGDLRLEKGLQTLILDSIRFDSGQFQSLLSACPVLEALDLANVRCLYRNHEIETVSSASLKNVTMKCSRVYLFDTPNLVCLNYTAFVHDNFPLVNLEYLVDAQIKLLSIRKNHVFPNLGNVRKLMHTVTNVKKLYLSPRTLGIVLGLCSHAMPVFNNLTYLAIETSVDTAWQAMPVLLKTCSHLETLVIKGGLLHCVTFDCGDACNCISREEKCRSLASFPVKRLEIREFQGQLREKNMIKHFLYYLPCLKEMDIYVKDDLPQLSSDSNLFNDLSGRPNVKIKVHGSLT
;
A
#
# COMPACT_ATOMS: atom_id res chain seq x y z
N MET A 1 -27.53 -42.20 -30.68
CA MET A 1 -26.44 -42.85 -31.42
C MET A 1 -25.42 -41.78 -31.74
N ASP A 2 -24.18 -41.96 -31.30
CA ASP A 2 -23.11 -40.98 -31.46
C ASP A 2 -22.44 -41.14 -32.83
N LEU A 3 -22.96 -40.42 -33.83
CA LEU A 3 -22.45 -40.38 -35.21
C LEU A 3 -21.13 -39.61 -35.35
N VAL A 4 -20.66 -38.96 -34.27
CA VAL A 4 -19.44 -38.13 -34.29
C VAL A 4 -18.24 -38.94 -33.78
N SER A 5 -18.46 -39.91 -32.89
CA SER A 5 -17.41 -40.84 -32.43
C SER A 5 -16.88 -41.81 -33.49
N SER A 6 -17.56 -41.94 -34.64
CA SER A 6 -17.10 -42.74 -35.78
C SER A 6 -16.16 -41.99 -36.74
N LEU A 7 -15.91 -40.70 -36.51
CA LEU A 7 -14.97 -39.93 -37.32
C LEU A 7 -13.50 -40.40 -37.10
N PRO A 8 -12.65 -40.36 -38.14
CA PRO A 8 -11.22 -40.64 -38.02
C PRO A 8 -10.52 -39.71 -37.03
N ASP A 9 -9.51 -40.21 -36.32
CA ASP A 9 -8.83 -39.46 -35.27
C ASP A 9 -8.19 -38.17 -35.83
N GLU A 10 -7.71 -38.15 -37.07
CA GLU A 10 -7.19 -36.93 -37.72
C GLU A 10 -8.22 -35.81 -37.81
N LEU A 11 -9.48 -36.12 -38.14
CA LEU A 11 -10.57 -35.15 -38.19
C LEU A 11 -10.98 -34.68 -36.79
N LEU A 12 -10.96 -35.58 -35.81
CA LEU A 12 -11.21 -35.24 -34.41
C LEU A 12 -10.13 -34.30 -33.84
N TYR A 13 -8.86 -34.54 -34.17
CA TYR A 13 -7.75 -33.64 -33.81
C TYR A 13 -7.89 -32.27 -34.48
N GLN A 14 -8.32 -32.24 -35.75
CA GLN A 14 -8.53 -30.99 -36.46
C GLN A 14 -9.68 -30.19 -35.85
N ILE A 15 -10.81 -30.83 -35.54
CA ILE A 15 -11.95 -30.20 -34.85
C ILE A 15 -11.53 -29.64 -33.48
N LEU A 16 -10.80 -30.43 -32.68
CA LEU A 16 -10.32 -30.00 -31.36
C LEU A 16 -9.27 -28.88 -31.43
N SER A 17 -8.53 -28.77 -32.54
CA SER A 17 -7.54 -27.70 -32.74
C SER A 17 -8.18 -26.31 -32.93
N PHE A 18 -9.46 -26.25 -33.29
CA PHE A 18 -10.24 -25.01 -33.43
C PHE A 18 -10.95 -24.58 -32.14
N LEU A 19 -10.99 -25.45 -31.12
CA LEU A 19 -11.66 -25.20 -29.84
C LEU A 19 -10.65 -24.73 -28.79
N ASN A 20 -11.05 -23.78 -27.93
CA ASN A 20 -10.20 -23.42 -26.80
C ASN A 20 -10.16 -24.56 -25.76
N THR A 21 -9.16 -24.55 -24.87
CA THR A 21 -8.92 -25.65 -23.91
C THR A 21 -10.15 -25.96 -23.03
N LYS A 22 -11.00 -24.97 -22.75
CA LYS A 22 -12.23 -25.15 -21.96
C LYS A 22 -13.33 -25.82 -22.77
N GLU A 23 -13.52 -25.43 -24.03
CA GLU A 23 -14.48 -26.03 -24.96
C GLU A 23 -14.06 -27.45 -25.36
N ALA A 24 -12.77 -27.67 -25.65
CA ALA A 24 -12.19 -28.99 -25.90
C ALA A 24 -12.28 -29.93 -24.68
N ALA A 25 -12.30 -29.39 -23.46
CA ALA A 25 -12.56 -30.17 -22.26
C ALA A 25 -14.04 -30.55 -22.12
N LEU A 26 -14.95 -29.67 -22.52
CA LEU A 26 -16.38 -29.92 -22.46
C LEU A 26 -16.84 -30.95 -23.50
N THR A 27 -16.17 -31.05 -24.65
CA THR A 27 -16.47 -32.11 -25.65
C THR A 27 -16.16 -33.52 -25.14
N SER A 28 -15.34 -33.68 -24.09
CA SER A 28 -15.10 -34.98 -23.43
C SER A 28 -16.34 -35.57 -22.73
N ILE A 29 -17.38 -34.75 -22.54
CA ILE A 29 -18.68 -35.18 -22.01
C ILE A 29 -19.50 -35.91 -23.09
N LEU A 30 -19.22 -35.64 -24.37
CA LEU A 30 -19.96 -36.22 -25.50
C LEU A 30 -19.59 -37.69 -25.76
N SER A 31 -18.35 -38.10 -25.47
CA SER A 31 -17.89 -39.49 -25.65
C SER A 31 -16.65 -39.82 -24.81
N LYS A 32 -16.57 -41.06 -24.29
CA LYS A 32 -15.40 -41.55 -23.53
C LYS A 32 -14.12 -41.57 -24.36
N ARG A 33 -14.20 -41.71 -25.69
CA ARG A 33 -13.04 -41.69 -26.61
C ARG A 33 -12.35 -40.31 -26.63
N TRP A 34 -13.09 -39.23 -26.40
CA TRP A 34 -12.58 -37.86 -26.49
C TRP A 34 -11.83 -37.39 -25.23
N ARG A 35 -11.92 -38.15 -24.13
CA ARG A 35 -11.34 -37.80 -22.82
C ARG A 35 -9.82 -37.62 -22.84
N TYR A 36 -9.13 -38.33 -23.72
CA TYR A 36 -7.67 -38.29 -23.85
C TYR A 36 -7.19 -37.36 -24.97
N LEU A 37 -8.08 -36.94 -25.88
CA LEU A 37 -7.71 -36.11 -27.04
C LEU A 37 -7.33 -34.67 -26.65
N ILE A 38 -7.80 -34.17 -25.51
CA ILE A 38 -7.40 -32.85 -24.99
C ILE A 38 -5.88 -32.73 -24.74
N ALA A 39 -5.20 -33.84 -24.48
CA ALA A 39 -3.75 -33.88 -24.30
C ALA A 39 -2.97 -33.60 -25.59
N PHE A 40 -3.61 -33.61 -26.76
CA PHE A 40 -2.97 -33.37 -28.06
C PHE A 40 -3.26 -31.97 -28.64
N VAL A 41 -3.95 -31.11 -27.89
CA VAL A 41 -4.21 -29.72 -28.29
C VAL A 41 -2.91 -28.91 -28.19
N SER A 42 -2.50 -28.27 -29.29
CA SER A 42 -1.21 -27.58 -29.41
C SER A 42 -1.09 -26.25 -28.63
N CYS A 43 -2.20 -25.78 -28.06
CA CYS A 43 -2.31 -24.54 -27.29
C CYS A 43 -3.16 -24.78 -26.04
N ILE A 44 -2.51 -24.90 -24.87
CA ILE A 44 -3.18 -25.17 -23.59
C ILE A 44 -3.26 -23.88 -22.78
N GLU A 45 -4.47 -23.34 -22.59
CA GLU A 45 -4.77 -22.22 -21.70
C GLU A 45 -5.72 -22.66 -20.59
N ILE A 46 -5.19 -22.78 -19.36
CA ILE A 46 -5.93 -23.18 -18.17
C ILE A 46 -6.12 -21.93 -17.30
N ASP A 47 -7.35 -21.43 -17.22
CA ASP A 47 -7.71 -20.22 -16.48
C ASP A 47 -8.69 -20.53 -15.33
N ASP A 48 -8.20 -20.43 -14.10
CA ASP A 48 -8.96 -20.61 -12.85
C ASP A 48 -9.55 -19.28 -12.34
N SER A 49 -9.41 -18.17 -13.09
CA SER A 49 -9.91 -16.85 -12.67
C SER A 49 -11.42 -16.67 -12.83
N ALA A 50 -12.11 -17.61 -13.50
CA ALA A 50 -13.50 -17.45 -13.92
C ALA A 50 -14.54 -18.23 -13.10
N ASN A 51 -14.22 -18.85 -11.94
CA ASN A 51 -15.22 -19.54 -11.13
C ASN A 51 -15.10 -19.29 -9.63
N LYS A 52 -16.27 -19.06 -8.99
CA LYS A 52 -16.52 -18.76 -7.56
C LYS A 52 -15.67 -19.58 -6.57
N PRO A 53 -15.42 -19.06 -5.35
CA PRO A 53 -14.53 -19.69 -4.37
C PRO A 53 -15.05 -21.08 -3.97
N LYS A 54 -14.33 -22.15 -4.31
CA LYS A 54 -14.70 -23.53 -3.97
C LYS A 54 -13.63 -24.22 -3.09
N ARG A 55 -14.12 -25.16 -2.28
CA ARG A 55 -13.48 -25.90 -1.16
C ARG A 55 -12.07 -26.45 -1.46
N LYS A 56 -11.24 -26.53 -0.40
CA LYS A 56 -9.83 -27.02 -0.36
C LYS A 56 -9.53 -28.29 -1.19
N GLY A 57 -10.46 -29.24 -1.29
CA GLY A 57 -10.27 -30.50 -2.02
C GLY A 57 -10.16 -30.37 -3.55
N ASN A 58 -10.67 -29.29 -4.13
CA ASN A 58 -10.65 -29.12 -5.59
C ASN A 58 -9.33 -28.56 -6.12
N ARG A 59 -8.51 -27.92 -5.29
CA ARG A 59 -7.22 -27.38 -5.74
C ARG A 59 -6.19 -28.48 -5.96
N GLN A 60 -6.18 -29.50 -5.09
CA GLN A 60 -5.34 -30.69 -5.31
C GLN A 60 -5.81 -31.44 -6.56
N ARG A 61 -7.13 -31.67 -6.71
CA ARG A 61 -7.68 -32.27 -7.94
C ARG A 61 -7.38 -31.47 -9.21
N PHE A 62 -7.35 -30.14 -9.13
CA PHE A 62 -6.98 -29.26 -10.23
C PHE A 62 -5.48 -29.37 -10.54
N MET A 63 -4.61 -29.38 -9.53
CA MET A 63 -3.17 -29.59 -9.73
C MET A 63 -2.89 -31.01 -10.26
N ASP A 64 -3.54 -32.04 -9.73
CA ASP A 64 -3.44 -33.41 -10.21
C ASP A 64 -4.03 -33.55 -11.63
N PHE A 65 -5.01 -32.72 -12.01
CA PHE A 65 -5.53 -32.62 -13.37
C PHE A 65 -4.51 -31.96 -14.31
N VAL A 66 -3.91 -30.83 -13.90
CA VAL A 66 -2.83 -30.17 -14.66
C VAL A 66 -1.63 -31.10 -14.82
N ASP A 67 -1.21 -31.78 -13.75
CA ASP A 67 -0.10 -32.73 -13.77
C ASP A 67 -0.40 -33.95 -14.66
N ARG A 68 -1.64 -34.47 -14.66
CA ARG A 68 -2.06 -35.53 -15.59
C ARG A 68 -2.11 -35.06 -17.04
N VAL A 69 -2.63 -33.87 -17.32
CA VAL A 69 -2.66 -33.30 -18.67
C VAL A 69 -1.24 -33.08 -19.19
N LEU A 70 -0.33 -32.59 -18.37
CA LEU A 70 1.09 -32.43 -18.72
C LEU A 70 1.82 -33.76 -18.89
N ALA A 71 1.55 -34.76 -18.03
CA ALA A 71 2.15 -36.09 -18.12
C ALA A 71 1.69 -36.87 -19.37
N LEU A 72 0.46 -36.64 -19.82
CA LEU A 72 -0.10 -37.25 -21.04
C LEU A 72 0.44 -36.64 -22.34
N GLN A 73 1.15 -35.49 -22.30
CA GLN A 73 1.66 -34.83 -23.52
C GLN A 73 2.98 -35.40 -24.08
N GLY A 74 3.70 -36.24 -23.33
CA GLY A 74 4.99 -36.80 -23.77
C GLY A 74 6.00 -35.74 -24.27
N ASP A 75 6.83 -36.09 -25.25
CA ASP A 75 7.86 -35.22 -25.85
C ASP A 75 7.34 -34.26 -26.95
N SER A 76 6.02 -34.03 -27.01
CA SER A 76 5.39 -33.22 -28.06
C SER A 76 5.75 -31.72 -27.92
N PRO A 77 6.11 -31.00 -29.00
CA PRO A 77 6.54 -29.61 -28.94
C PRO A 77 5.36 -28.64 -28.77
N ASN A 78 5.14 -28.19 -27.54
CA ASN A 78 4.13 -27.19 -27.22
C ASN A 78 4.41 -25.82 -27.87
N LYS A 79 3.46 -25.28 -28.65
CA LYS A 79 3.57 -23.94 -29.23
C LYS A 79 3.20 -22.82 -28.24
N LYS A 80 2.32 -23.08 -27.24
CA LYS A 80 2.00 -22.12 -26.15
C LYS A 80 1.28 -22.80 -24.96
N PHE A 81 1.78 -22.58 -23.74
CA PHE A 81 1.16 -23.00 -22.47
C PHE A 81 0.93 -21.78 -21.56
N SER A 82 -0.31 -21.57 -21.10
CA SER A 82 -0.71 -20.45 -20.24
C SER A 82 -1.54 -20.96 -19.06
N LEU A 83 -1.05 -20.76 -17.83
CA LEU A 83 -1.75 -21.11 -16.59
C LEU A 83 -2.02 -19.83 -15.79
N LYS A 84 -3.30 -19.43 -15.67
CA LYS A 84 -3.75 -18.29 -14.87
C LYS A 84 -4.42 -18.80 -13.60
N CYS A 85 -3.70 -18.72 -12.48
CA CYS A 85 -4.23 -19.02 -11.15
C CYS A 85 -4.21 -17.73 -10.31
N GLN A 86 -5.32 -17.42 -9.64
CA GLN A 86 -5.42 -16.24 -8.77
C GLN A 86 -4.41 -16.35 -7.62
N THR A 87 -3.33 -15.57 -7.68
CA THR A 87 -2.51 -15.25 -6.50
C THR A 87 -2.10 -13.79 -6.56
N ASP A 88 -2.85 -12.96 -5.85
CA ASP A 88 -2.54 -11.54 -5.68
C ASP A 88 -1.34 -11.33 -4.74
N VAL A 89 -0.36 -10.57 -5.25
CA VAL A 89 0.63 -9.74 -4.55
C VAL A 89 1.67 -10.41 -3.62
N GLY A 90 2.94 -10.36 -4.06
CA GLY A 90 4.13 -10.32 -3.19
C GLY A 90 4.87 -11.65 -3.02
N ASP A 91 6.20 -11.63 -3.25
CA ASP A 91 7.15 -12.77 -3.23
C ASP A 91 6.49 -14.15 -3.29
N ARG A 92 5.99 -14.48 -4.50
CA ARG A 92 5.56 -15.80 -5.02
C ARG A 92 5.12 -16.80 -3.96
N ASN A 93 3.85 -17.21 -4.04
CA ASN A 93 3.28 -18.44 -3.50
C ASN A 93 4.24 -19.65 -3.72
N ASN A 94 5.21 -19.80 -2.83
CA ASN A 94 6.35 -20.71 -2.97
C ASN A 94 6.16 -21.87 -2.00
N LYS A 95 6.91 -22.97 -2.19
CA LYS A 95 6.94 -24.11 -1.25
C LYS A 95 7.06 -23.64 0.22
N THR A 96 7.71 -22.50 0.42
CA THR A 96 7.87 -21.78 1.68
C THR A 96 6.57 -21.30 2.34
N PHE A 97 5.66 -20.67 1.60
CA PHE A 97 4.35 -20.23 2.11
C PHE A 97 3.48 -21.44 2.48
N HIS A 98 3.47 -22.45 1.61
CA HIS A 98 2.76 -23.71 1.86
C HIS A 98 3.30 -24.43 3.10
N ARG A 99 4.63 -24.56 3.25
CA ARG A 99 5.24 -25.11 4.47
C ARG A 99 4.86 -24.33 5.73
N ALA A 100 4.85 -22.99 5.68
CA ALA A 100 4.44 -22.17 6.82
C ALA A 100 2.96 -22.38 7.19
N ILE A 101 2.08 -22.60 6.21
CA ILE A 101 0.67 -22.97 6.46
C ILE A 101 0.59 -24.38 7.05
N THR A 102 1.27 -25.37 6.46
CA THR A 102 1.26 -26.75 6.97
C THR A 102 1.75 -26.84 8.41
N THR A 103 2.84 -26.13 8.77
CA THR A 103 3.30 -26.06 10.15
C THR A 103 2.27 -25.42 11.07
N ARG A 104 1.56 -24.37 10.61
CA ARG A 104 0.52 -23.71 11.41
C ARG A 104 -0.71 -24.60 11.59
N GLU A 105 -1.11 -25.33 10.54
CA GLU A 105 -2.21 -26.30 10.61
C GLU A 105 -1.87 -27.44 11.57
N ALA A 106 -0.64 -27.97 11.51
CA ALA A 106 -0.20 -29.04 12.42
C ALA A 106 -0.15 -28.63 13.90
N VAL A 107 0.06 -27.33 14.19
CA VAL A 107 0.06 -26.76 15.56
C VAL A 107 -1.35 -26.43 16.04
N ASN A 108 -2.23 -26.03 15.12
CA ASN A 108 -3.59 -25.64 15.47
C ASN A 108 -4.59 -26.80 15.44
N SER A 109 -4.21 -27.95 14.87
CA SER A 109 -5.08 -29.12 14.80
C SER A 109 -5.27 -29.73 16.19
N ILE A 110 -6.54 -29.95 16.53
CA ILE A 110 -6.95 -30.62 17.77
C ILE A 110 -6.88 -32.11 17.51
N ARG A 111 -5.92 -32.79 18.14
CA ARG A 111 -5.66 -34.23 17.91
C ARG A 111 -6.31 -35.13 18.95
N GLU A 112 -6.33 -34.66 20.19
CA GLU A 112 -6.88 -35.38 21.33
C GLU A 112 -7.45 -34.37 22.32
N ILE A 113 -8.52 -34.74 23.01
CA ILE A 113 -9.08 -34.03 24.14
C ILE A 113 -9.37 -35.03 25.26
N VAL A 114 -9.07 -34.63 26.50
CA VAL A 114 -9.49 -35.32 27.72
C VAL A 114 -10.85 -34.77 28.12
N THR A 115 -11.85 -35.65 28.22
CA THR A 115 -13.21 -35.32 28.68
C THR A 115 -13.23 -35.08 30.20
N ARG A 116 -14.37 -34.60 30.73
CA ARG A 116 -14.54 -34.39 32.17
C ARG A 116 -14.39 -35.68 33.00
N ASP A 117 -14.71 -36.82 32.40
CA ASP A 117 -14.65 -38.15 33.04
C ASP A 117 -13.25 -38.80 32.93
N GLY A 118 -12.26 -38.07 32.40
CA GLY A 118 -10.88 -38.53 32.25
C GLY A 118 -10.61 -39.40 31.01
N LEU A 119 -11.62 -39.60 30.14
CA LEU A 119 -11.46 -40.34 28.89
C LEU A 119 -10.77 -39.49 27.82
N VAL A 120 -9.89 -40.09 27.01
CA VAL A 120 -9.19 -39.40 25.92
C VAL A 120 -9.92 -39.68 24.61
N VAL A 121 -10.53 -38.64 24.02
CA VAL A 121 -11.16 -38.70 22.70
C VAL A 121 -10.18 -38.24 21.62
N THR A 122 -10.05 -39.03 20.56
CA THR A 122 -9.12 -38.77 19.44
C THR A 122 -9.82 -38.68 18.08
N SER A 123 -11.05 -39.21 17.98
CA SER A 123 -11.89 -39.08 16.79
C SER A 123 -12.36 -37.64 16.61
N GLN A 124 -12.36 -37.17 15.36
CA GLN A 124 -12.88 -35.86 14.99
C GLN A 124 -14.34 -35.65 15.45
N GLN A 125 -15.19 -36.68 15.33
CA GLN A 125 -16.60 -36.62 15.70
C GLN A 125 -16.81 -36.55 17.22
N ASP A 126 -16.03 -37.31 17.97
CA ASP A 126 -16.09 -37.31 19.44
C ASP A 126 -15.57 -35.98 20.01
N ILE A 127 -14.48 -35.46 19.43
CA ILE A 127 -13.95 -34.12 19.75
C ILE A 127 -14.99 -33.04 19.47
N GLN A 128 -15.69 -33.11 18.33
CA GLN A 128 -16.76 -32.17 17.99
C GLN A 128 -17.90 -32.24 19.00
N THR A 129 -18.33 -33.45 19.37
CA THR A 129 -19.43 -33.69 20.32
C THR A 129 -19.08 -33.16 21.71
N GLU A 130 -17.89 -33.49 22.22
CA GLU A 130 -17.40 -32.97 23.51
C GLU A 130 -17.32 -31.44 23.51
N ALA A 131 -16.82 -30.84 22.43
CA ALA A 131 -16.75 -29.39 22.31
C ALA A 131 -18.16 -28.76 22.33
N VAL A 132 -19.12 -29.32 21.58
CA VAL A 132 -20.51 -28.83 21.54
C VAL A 132 -21.14 -28.91 22.93
N ASN A 133 -21.11 -30.08 23.57
CA ASN A 133 -21.67 -30.29 24.91
C ASN A 133 -21.06 -29.29 25.90
N TYR A 134 -19.74 -29.17 25.91
CA TYR A 134 -19.03 -28.28 26.82
C TYR A 134 -19.49 -26.81 26.70
N PHE A 135 -19.55 -26.27 25.47
CA PHE A 135 -19.89 -24.86 25.26
C PHE A 135 -21.39 -24.59 25.35
N GLN A 136 -22.23 -25.54 24.95
CA GLN A 136 -23.67 -25.44 25.11
C GLN A 136 -24.04 -25.38 26.58
N ASP A 137 -23.56 -26.32 27.39
CA ASP A 137 -23.76 -26.30 28.84
C ASP A 137 -23.25 -25.00 29.45
N PHE A 138 -22.00 -24.64 29.13
CA PHE A 138 -21.34 -23.49 29.73
C PHE A 138 -22.04 -22.17 29.41
N LEU A 139 -22.56 -21.98 28.19
CA LEU A 139 -23.22 -20.73 27.76
C LEU A 139 -24.72 -20.67 28.11
N GLN A 140 -25.30 -21.78 28.58
CA GLN A 140 -26.70 -21.86 29.01
C GLN A 140 -26.87 -21.96 30.54
N THR A 141 -25.80 -22.29 31.28
CA THR A 141 -25.85 -22.41 32.74
C THR A 141 -26.11 -21.07 33.44
N ILE A 142 -27.04 -21.06 34.40
CA ILE A 142 -27.19 -19.99 35.39
C ILE A 142 -26.55 -20.48 36.71
N PRO A 143 -25.58 -19.75 37.30
CA PRO A 143 -24.99 -20.15 38.58
C PRO A 143 -26.05 -20.18 39.70
N ALA A 144 -26.00 -21.18 40.57
CA ALA A 144 -26.96 -21.32 41.67
C ALA A 144 -26.83 -20.20 42.73
N ASP A 145 -25.64 -19.62 42.85
CA ASP A 145 -25.28 -18.49 43.72
C ASP A 145 -25.50 -17.12 43.05
N TYR A 146 -26.19 -17.08 41.90
CA TYR A 146 -26.49 -15.82 41.21
C TYR A 146 -27.64 -15.07 41.89
N GLU A 147 -27.32 -13.94 42.50
CA GLU A 147 -28.30 -13.08 43.19
C GLU A 147 -28.83 -11.95 42.30
N GLY A 148 -28.03 -11.47 41.35
CA GLY A 148 -28.33 -10.26 40.57
C GLY A 148 -28.37 -8.97 41.40
N MET A 149 -28.37 -7.81 40.73
CA MET A 149 -28.61 -6.49 41.35
C MET A 149 -29.83 -5.83 40.74
N CYS A 150 -30.64 -5.18 41.57
CA CYS A 150 -31.75 -4.36 41.10
C CYS A 150 -31.24 -3.00 40.58
N VAL A 151 -32.10 -2.29 39.84
CA VAL A 151 -31.77 -1.00 39.24
C VAL A 151 -31.53 0.05 40.34
N GLU A 152 -32.30 0.06 41.42
CA GLU A 152 -32.18 1.01 42.54
C GLU A 152 -30.83 0.89 43.28
N GLU A 153 -30.36 -0.33 43.54
CA GLU A 153 -29.03 -0.58 44.12
C GLU A 153 -27.92 0.00 43.22
N LEU A 154 -28.06 -0.20 41.91
CA LEU A 154 -27.12 0.28 40.90
C LEU A 154 -27.16 1.80 40.75
N GLU A 155 -28.34 2.41 40.84
CA GLU A 155 -28.53 3.86 40.79
C GLU A 155 -27.82 4.57 41.94
N ASN A 156 -27.85 3.97 43.14
CA ASN A 156 -27.15 4.49 44.32
C ASN A 156 -25.62 4.33 44.21
N LEU A 157 -25.14 3.32 43.48
CA LEU A 157 -23.71 3.06 43.32
C LEU A 157 -23.09 3.86 42.16
N LEU A 158 -23.82 4.01 41.05
CA LEU A 158 -23.36 4.65 39.82
C LEU A 158 -23.84 6.12 39.81
N PRO A 159 -22.93 7.12 39.81
CA PRO A 159 -23.31 8.54 39.83
C PRO A 159 -23.70 9.10 38.46
N PHE A 160 -23.36 8.42 37.37
CA PHE A 160 -23.61 8.93 36.02
C PHE A 160 -25.05 8.65 35.58
N ARG A 161 -25.67 9.65 34.95
CA ARG A 161 -26.93 9.53 34.22
C ARG A 161 -26.73 10.09 32.81
N CYS A 162 -27.21 9.38 31.81
CA CYS A 162 -27.12 9.81 30.41
C CYS A 162 -27.94 11.08 30.20
N SER A 163 -27.33 12.11 29.60
CA SER A 163 -27.96 13.40 29.31
C SER A 163 -28.76 13.37 28.00
N GLU A 164 -29.65 14.34 27.76
CA GLU A 164 -30.42 14.37 26.50
C GLU A 164 -29.57 14.59 25.24
N ASP A 165 -28.43 15.24 25.35
CA ASP A 165 -27.47 15.30 24.24
C ASP A 165 -26.84 13.93 23.96
N ASP A 166 -26.56 13.15 25.00
CA ASP A 166 -26.05 11.80 24.86
C ASP A 166 -27.13 10.85 24.34
N HIS A 167 -28.39 11.00 24.77
CA HIS A 167 -29.53 10.25 24.22
C HIS A 167 -29.61 10.45 22.70
N ARG A 168 -29.67 11.71 22.26
CA ARG A 168 -29.68 12.07 20.83
C ARG A 168 -28.48 11.50 20.08
N LEU A 169 -27.28 11.54 20.66
CA LEU A 169 -26.08 10.96 20.05
C LEU A 169 -26.18 9.44 19.87
N LEU A 170 -26.73 8.73 20.85
CA LEU A 170 -26.85 7.28 20.86
C LEU A 170 -27.95 6.77 19.92
N THR A 171 -29.09 7.47 19.84
CA THR A 171 -30.28 7.06 19.05
C THR A 171 -30.36 7.70 17.66
N ARG A 172 -29.49 8.66 17.31
CA ARG A 172 -29.49 9.31 15.97
C ARG A 172 -29.64 8.31 14.82
N VAL A 173 -30.33 8.72 13.76
CA VAL A 173 -30.51 7.90 12.56
C VAL A 173 -29.16 7.49 11.97
N VAL A 174 -29.03 6.22 11.60
CA VAL A 174 -27.84 5.67 10.94
C VAL A 174 -27.89 5.98 9.45
N THR A 175 -26.90 6.71 8.93
CA THR A 175 -26.85 7.10 7.51
C THR A 175 -26.14 6.04 6.66
N GLY A 176 -26.46 6.00 5.37
CA GLY A 176 -25.76 5.13 4.40
C GLY A 176 -24.25 5.40 4.34
N GLU A 177 -23.84 6.67 4.49
CA GLU A 177 -22.43 7.06 4.57
C GLU A 177 -21.73 6.49 5.82
N GLU A 178 -22.39 6.53 6.99
CA GLU A 178 -21.87 5.93 8.23
C GLU A 178 -21.63 4.43 8.04
N ILE A 179 -22.59 3.74 7.40
CA ILE A 179 -22.51 2.30 7.08
C ILE A 179 -21.36 2.01 6.11
N LYS A 180 -21.32 2.71 4.97
CA LYS A 180 -20.26 2.57 3.96
C LYS A 180 -18.89 2.79 4.59
N LYS A 181 -18.74 3.85 5.38
CA LYS A 181 -17.49 4.16 6.10
C LYS A 181 -17.09 3.03 7.04
N VAL A 182 -18.04 2.45 7.78
CA VAL A 182 -17.76 1.31 8.68
C VAL A 182 -17.28 0.10 7.89
N ILE A 183 -17.98 -0.31 6.83
CA ILE A 183 -17.60 -1.47 5.99
C ILE A 183 -16.25 -1.24 5.33
N PHE A 184 -16.01 -0.07 4.74
CA PHE A 184 -14.75 0.27 4.09
C PHE A 184 -13.57 0.40 5.07
N SER A 185 -13.83 0.69 6.34
CA SER A 185 -12.79 0.67 7.38
C SER A 185 -12.37 -0.73 7.83
N MET A 186 -13.17 -1.78 7.56
CA MET A 186 -12.83 -3.15 7.98
C MET A 186 -11.65 -3.72 7.17
N PRO A 187 -10.74 -4.52 7.74
CA PRO A 187 -9.68 -5.14 6.95
C PRO A 187 -10.24 -6.20 5.98
N LYS A 188 -9.72 -6.23 4.74
CA LYS A 188 -10.20 -7.10 3.64
C LYS A 188 -9.98 -8.60 3.91
N ASP A 189 -8.87 -8.92 4.57
CA ASP A 189 -8.29 -10.24 4.76
C ASP A 189 -8.72 -10.95 6.06
N LYS A 190 -9.89 -10.60 6.61
CA LYS A 190 -10.41 -11.19 7.85
C LYS A 190 -11.37 -12.33 7.57
N SER A 191 -11.33 -13.35 8.43
CA SER A 191 -12.21 -14.51 8.36
C SER A 191 -13.70 -14.10 8.38
N PRO A 192 -14.52 -14.69 7.50
CA PRO A 192 -15.95 -14.46 7.47
C PRO A 192 -16.66 -15.17 8.63
N GLY A 193 -17.96 -14.93 8.78
CA GLY A 193 -18.81 -15.75 9.65
C GLY A 193 -19.34 -16.99 8.90
N PRO A 194 -20.41 -17.63 9.41
CA PRO A 194 -21.05 -18.77 8.74
C PRO A 194 -21.50 -18.51 7.29
N ASP A 195 -21.78 -17.25 6.93
CA ASP A 195 -22.22 -16.88 5.57
C ASP A 195 -21.11 -16.99 4.50
N GLY A 196 -19.85 -17.10 4.92
CA GLY A 196 -18.69 -17.19 4.02
C GLY A 196 -18.28 -15.87 3.35
N TYR A 197 -19.01 -14.76 3.54
CA TYR A 197 -18.73 -13.49 2.88
C TYR A 197 -17.76 -12.64 3.69
N THR A 198 -16.63 -12.27 3.08
CA THR A 198 -15.61 -11.41 3.69
C THR A 198 -15.93 -9.93 3.47
N SER A 199 -15.28 -9.03 4.23
CA SER A 199 -15.43 -7.59 3.98
C SER A 199 -14.92 -7.18 2.58
N GLU A 200 -14.01 -7.96 1.99
CA GLU A 200 -13.54 -7.77 0.63
C GLU A 200 -14.65 -7.93 -0.40
N PHE A 201 -15.50 -8.96 -0.25
CA PHE A 201 -16.66 -9.17 -1.11
C PHE A 201 -17.59 -7.95 -1.13
N TYR A 202 -17.94 -7.43 0.05
CA TYR A 202 -18.82 -6.25 0.15
C TYR A 202 -18.18 -4.99 -0.45
N LYS A 203 -16.87 -4.80 -0.29
CA LYS A 203 -16.17 -3.64 -0.88
C LYS A 203 -16.05 -3.74 -2.39
N ALA A 204 -15.76 -4.92 -2.91
CA ALA A 204 -15.59 -5.14 -4.33
C ALA A 204 -16.92 -5.07 -5.08
N SER A 205 -18.01 -5.48 -4.43
CA SER A 205 -19.36 -5.53 -5.02
C SER A 205 -20.24 -4.36 -4.57
N TRP A 206 -19.66 -3.31 -3.96
CA TRP A 206 -20.43 -2.24 -3.32
C TRP A 206 -21.38 -1.52 -4.28
N GLU A 207 -20.97 -1.35 -5.54
CA GLU A 207 -21.80 -0.71 -6.58
C GLU A 207 -23.00 -1.58 -7.00
N ILE A 208 -23.03 -2.86 -6.64
CA ILE A 208 -24.10 -3.80 -6.98
C ILE A 208 -25.04 -4.04 -5.79
N ILE A 209 -24.48 -4.25 -4.59
CA ILE A 209 -25.24 -4.68 -3.39
C ILE A 209 -25.28 -3.62 -2.28
N GLY A 210 -24.71 -2.44 -2.52
CA GLY A 210 -24.49 -1.42 -1.48
C GLY A 210 -25.79 -0.90 -0.89
N ASP A 211 -26.80 -0.69 -1.71
CA ASP A 211 -28.09 -0.13 -1.30
C ASP A 211 -28.87 -1.13 -0.45
N GLU A 212 -28.90 -2.41 -0.83
CA GLU A 212 -29.54 -3.47 -0.05
C GLU A 212 -28.85 -3.67 1.31
N VAL A 213 -27.51 -3.56 1.34
CA VAL A 213 -26.75 -3.64 2.59
C VAL A 213 -27.07 -2.46 3.51
N ILE A 214 -27.22 -1.25 2.96
CA ILE A 214 -27.62 -0.06 3.71
C ILE A 214 -29.02 -0.27 4.30
N ILE A 215 -29.99 -0.66 3.47
CA ILE A 215 -31.38 -0.90 3.88
C ILE A 215 -31.44 -1.97 4.98
N ALA A 216 -30.73 -3.08 4.82
CA ALA A 216 -30.71 -4.17 5.80
C ALA A 216 -30.18 -3.72 7.17
N ILE A 217 -29.11 -2.92 7.19
CA ILE A 217 -28.55 -2.40 8.43
C ILE A 217 -29.45 -1.31 9.04
N GLN A 218 -30.01 -0.41 8.24
CA GLN A 218 -30.93 0.63 8.72
C GLN A 218 -32.22 0.03 9.29
N SER A 219 -32.75 -1.03 8.67
CA SER A 219 -33.95 -1.72 9.14
C SER A 219 -33.76 -2.29 10.55
N PHE A 220 -32.55 -2.70 10.94
CA PHE A 220 -32.26 -3.13 12.31
C PHE A 220 -32.47 -1.98 13.31
N PHE A 221 -31.92 -0.80 13.01
CA PHE A 221 -32.04 0.36 13.90
C PHE A 221 -33.46 0.95 13.91
N ALA A 222 -34.16 0.92 12.77
CA ALA A 222 -35.52 1.46 12.67
C ALA A 222 -36.58 0.53 13.29
N LYS A 223 -36.48 -0.79 13.07
CA LYS A 223 -37.52 -1.75 13.49
C LYS A 223 -37.17 -2.53 14.76
N GLY A 224 -35.92 -2.47 15.22
CA GLY A 224 -35.48 -3.27 16.37
C GLY A 224 -35.57 -4.78 16.12
N PHE A 225 -35.20 -5.24 14.92
CA PHE A 225 -35.25 -6.66 14.55
C PHE A 225 -33.97 -7.10 13.84
N LEU A 226 -33.43 -8.26 14.23
CA LEU A 226 -32.22 -8.86 13.64
C LEU A 226 -32.53 -10.29 13.15
N PRO A 227 -32.43 -10.57 11.84
CA PRO A 227 -32.65 -11.93 11.33
C PRO A 227 -31.66 -12.94 11.91
N LYS A 228 -32.15 -14.14 12.25
CA LYS A 228 -31.35 -15.20 12.89
C LYS A 228 -30.05 -15.51 12.13
N GLY A 229 -30.13 -15.64 10.81
CA GLY A 229 -28.97 -15.94 9.94
C GLY A 229 -27.89 -14.85 9.95
N VAL A 230 -28.25 -13.59 10.21
CA VAL A 230 -27.28 -12.48 10.30
C VAL A 230 -26.47 -12.56 11.59
N ASN A 231 -27.07 -13.04 12.68
CA ASN A 231 -26.42 -13.16 13.99
C ASN A 231 -25.79 -14.54 14.26
N SER A 232 -25.83 -15.46 13.29
CA SER A 232 -25.11 -16.73 13.37
C SER A 232 -23.59 -16.51 13.44
N THR A 233 -22.92 -17.25 14.32
CA THR A 233 -21.51 -17.03 14.67
C THR A 233 -20.74 -18.35 14.72
N ILE A 234 -19.55 -18.39 14.12
CA ILE A 234 -18.63 -19.53 14.28
C ILE A 234 -17.78 -19.31 15.54
N LEU A 235 -17.67 -20.30 16.41
CA LEU A 235 -16.71 -20.35 17.52
C LEU A 235 -15.46 -21.11 17.08
N ALA A 236 -14.43 -20.37 16.68
CA ALA A 236 -13.12 -20.93 16.35
C ALA A 236 -12.30 -21.15 17.62
N LEU A 237 -11.79 -22.37 17.82
CA LEU A 237 -11.00 -22.74 18.99
C LEU A 237 -9.51 -22.47 18.74
N ILE A 238 -8.90 -21.64 19.59
CA ILE A 238 -7.46 -21.33 19.52
C ILE A 238 -6.76 -21.82 20.80
N PRO A 239 -5.70 -22.65 20.72
CA PRO A 239 -5.03 -23.16 21.90
C PRO A 239 -4.37 -22.04 22.71
N LYS A 240 -4.59 -22.01 24.03
CA LYS A 240 -3.96 -21.05 24.96
C LYS A 240 -2.50 -21.43 25.28
N LYS A 241 -2.18 -22.72 25.21
CA LYS A 241 -0.86 -23.32 25.51
C LYS A 241 -0.49 -24.35 24.43
N LYS A 242 0.79 -24.71 24.32
CA LYS A 242 1.29 -25.63 23.27
C LYS A 242 0.70 -27.05 23.38
N GLU A 243 0.47 -27.52 24.60
CA GLU A 243 -0.05 -28.85 24.89
C GLU A 243 -1.45 -28.71 25.48
N ALA A 244 -2.40 -28.24 24.66
CA ALA A 244 -3.79 -28.09 25.05
C ALA A 244 -4.49 -29.45 24.97
N ARG A 245 -4.85 -30.01 26.13
CA ARG A 245 -5.45 -31.35 26.25
C ARG A 245 -6.91 -31.32 26.67
N GLU A 246 -7.41 -30.21 27.20
CA GLU A 246 -8.81 -30.07 27.60
C GLU A 246 -9.50 -28.94 26.83
N ILE A 247 -10.83 -28.99 26.65
CA ILE A 247 -11.58 -27.89 25.99
C ILE A 247 -11.35 -26.54 26.69
N LYS A 248 -11.17 -26.53 28.01
CA LYS A 248 -10.89 -25.31 28.80
C LYS A 248 -9.56 -24.64 28.42
N ASP A 249 -8.62 -25.38 27.84
CA ASP A 249 -7.33 -24.89 27.34
C ASP A 249 -7.44 -24.15 26.01
N TYR A 250 -8.61 -24.17 25.37
CA TYR A 250 -8.87 -23.43 24.14
C TYR A 250 -9.58 -22.11 24.43
N ARG A 251 -9.26 -21.09 23.65
CA ARG A 251 -9.93 -19.79 23.65
C ARG A 251 -10.96 -19.79 22.50
N PRO A 252 -12.26 -19.59 22.79
CA PRO A 252 -13.26 -19.46 21.75
C PRO A 252 -13.18 -18.05 21.13
N ILE A 253 -13.04 -17.96 19.81
CA ILE A 253 -13.13 -16.70 19.06
C ILE A 253 -14.38 -16.71 18.19
N SER A 254 -15.24 -15.71 18.38
CA SER A 254 -16.48 -15.51 17.65
C SER A 254 -16.25 -14.86 16.29
N CYS A 255 -16.30 -15.65 15.23
CA CYS A 255 -16.31 -15.20 13.85
C CYS A 255 -17.75 -14.89 13.41
N CYS A 256 -18.13 -13.61 13.50
CA CYS A 256 -19.47 -13.14 13.14
C CYS A 256 -19.57 -12.75 11.65
N ASN A 257 -20.79 -12.78 11.09
CA ASN A 257 -21.07 -12.27 9.74
C ASN A 257 -20.78 -10.76 9.61
N VAL A 258 -20.46 -10.31 8.40
CA VAL A 258 -20.02 -8.91 8.15
C VAL A 258 -21.14 -7.91 8.41
N LEU A 259 -22.39 -8.23 8.06
CA LEU A 259 -23.54 -7.38 8.34
C LEU A 259 -23.70 -7.11 9.84
N TYR A 260 -23.66 -8.16 10.68
CA TYR A 260 -23.66 -7.99 12.14
C TYR A 260 -22.43 -7.24 12.65
N LYS A 261 -21.24 -7.49 12.08
CA LYS A 261 -20.03 -6.72 12.42
C LYS A 261 -20.21 -5.23 12.15
N ALA A 262 -20.94 -4.84 11.11
CA ALA A 262 -21.23 -3.44 10.83
C ALA A 262 -22.17 -2.84 11.90
N ILE A 263 -23.28 -3.52 12.21
CA ILE A 263 -24.24 -3.11 13.26
C ILE A 263 -23.53 -2.93 14.61
N SER A 264 -22.86 -3.98 15.09
CA SER A 264 -22.16 -3.95 16.37
C SER A 264 -21.01 -2.93 16.40
N LYS A 265 -20.42 -2.59 15.25
CA LYS A 265 -19.39 -1.56 15.15
C LYS A 265 -19.96 -0.16 15.23
N ILE A 266 -21.15 0.09 14.66
CA ILE A 266 -21.86 1.36 14.77
C ILE A 266 -22.22 1.64 16.24
N LEU A 267 -22.87 0.67 16.90
CA LEU A 267 -23.20 0.76 18.34
C LEU A 267 -21.94 1.03 19.19
N ALA A 268 -20.86 0.27 18.94
CA ALA A 268 -19.60 0.44 19.65
C ALA A 268 -18.96 1.82 19.42
N ASN A 269 -19.04 2.37 18.20
CA ASN A 269 -18.50 3.69 17.91
C ASN A 269 -19.27 4.81 18.62
N ARG A 270 -20.59 4.65 18.81
CA ARG A 270 -21.42 5.58 19.59
C ARG A 270 -21.09 5.50 21.08
N LEU A 271 -21.08 4.29 21.64
CA LEU A 271 -20.74 4.03 23.05
C LEU A 271 -19.33 4.55 23.41
N LYS A 272 -18.36 4.39 22.50
CA LYS A 272 -16.98 4.86 22.69
C LYS A 272 -16.87 6.37 22.99
N ARG A 273 -17.81 7.19 22.51
CA ARG A 273 -17.77 8.64 22.71
C ARG A 273 -18.12 9.06 24.13
N ILE A 274 -19.00 8.30 24.79
CA ILE A 274 -19.52 8.64 26.12
C ILE A 274 -18.77 7.92 27.25
N LEU A 275 -18.14 6.77 26.97
CA LEU A 275 -17.38 5.99 27.97
C LEU A 275 -16.41 6.81 28.84
N PRO A 276 -15.60 7.76 28.29
CA PRO A 276 -14.69 8.56 29.13
C PRO A 276 -15.39 9.41 30.19
N LYS A 277 -16.69 9.72 30.04
CA LYS A 277 -17.46 10.58 30.96
C LYS A 277 -17.72 9.89 32.31
N PHE A 278 -17.81 8.56 32.34
CA PHE A 278 -18.27 7.83 33.52
C PHE A 278 -17.39 6.67 33.97
N ILE A 279 -16.57 6.08 33.09
CA ILE A 279 -15.66 5.00 33.50
C ILE A 279 -14.56 5.57 34.39
N VAL A 280 -14.39 5.00 35.58
CA VAL A 280 -13.40 5.46 36.57
C VAL A 280 -11.98 5.40 35.99
N GLY A 281 -11.10 6.33 36.38
CA GLY A 281 -9.73 6.47 35.87
C GLY A 281 -8.84 5.24 36.07
N ASN A 282 -9.21 4.33 36.98
CA ASN A 282 -8.50 3.10 37.29
C ASN A 282 -8.59 2.05 36.17
N GLN A 283 -9.58 2.15 35.28
CA GLN A 283 -9.76 1.27 34.13
C GLN A 283 -9.16 1.88 32.86
N SER A 284 -8.05 1.33 32.40
CA SER A 284 -7.32 1.88 31.24
C SER A 284 -7.60 1.16 29.93
N ALA A 285 -8.20 -0.04 29.96
CA ALA A 285 -8.48 -0.78 28.73
C ALA A 285 -9.73 -0.24 28.00
N PHE A 286 -9.68 -0.25 26.67
CA PHE A 286 -10.77 0.10 25.75
C PHE A 286 -11.40 1.50 25.89
N VAL A 287 -10.97 2.33 26.85
CA VAL A 287 -11.38 3.73 26.94
C VAL A 287 -10.47 4.59 26.07
N LYS A 288 -11.06 5.57 25.35
CA LYS A 288 -10.32 6.46 24.47
C LYS A 288 -9.25 7.23 25.26
N ASP A 289 -8.08 7.42 24.63
CA ASP A 289 -6.95 8.22 25.14
C ASP A 289 -6.27 7.74 26.43
N ARG A 290 -6.70 6.60 27.00
CA ARG A 290 -6.01 5.89 28.09
C ARG A 290 -4.98 4.90 27.54
N LEU A 291 -3.79 4.85 28.13
CA LEU A 291 -2.69 3.99 27.67
C LEU A 291 -2.38 2.89 28.67
N LEU A 292 -2.25 1.64 28.17
CA LEU A 292 -1.74 0.50 28.93
C LEU A 292 -0.43 0.81 29.67
N ILE A 293 0.46 1.55 28.99
CA ILE A 293 1.80 1.87 29.51
C ILE A 293 1.71 2.69 30.80
N GLU A 294 0.71 3.56 30.95
CA GLU A 294 0.55 4.36 32.18
C GLU A 294 0.19 3.49 33.38
N ASN A 295 -0.60 2.44 33.20
CA ASN A 295 -0.85 1.44 34.25
C ASN A 295 0.44 0.71 34.64
N VAL A 296 1.26 0.32 33.66
CA VAL A 296 2.55 -0.36 33.94
C VAL A 296 3.53 0.58 34.65
N LEU A 297 3.59 1.85 34.25
CA LEU A 297 4.43 2.86 34.90
C LEU A 297 3.98 3.10 36.35
N LEU A 298 2.68 3.31 36.57
CA LEU A 298 2.13 3.51 37.90
C LEU A 298 2.33 2.28 38.80
N ALA A 299 2.04 1.08 38.29
CA ALA A 299 2.33 -0.17 38.99
C ALA A 299 3.81 -0.27 39.40
N THR A 300 4.73 0.10 38.50
CA THR A 300 6.18 0.09 38.78
C THR A 300 6.57 1.07 39.89
N GLU A 301 5.98 2.27 39.93
CA GLU A 301 6.21 3.25 40.98
C GLU A 301 5.68 2.77 42.35
N LEU A 302 4.55 2.07 42.34
CA LEU A 302 3.92 1.52 43.54
C LEU A 302 4.72 0.37 44.14
N VAL A 303 5.23 -0.54 43.31
CA VAL A 303 5.97 -1.72 43.79
C VAL A 303 7.48 -1.51 43.96
N LYS A 304 8.03 -0.34 43.63
CA LYS A 304 9.47 0.00 43.66
C LYS A 304 10.22 -0.56 44.88
N ASP A 305 9.64 -0.45 46.08
CA ASP A 305 10.30 -0.80 47.33
C ASP A 305 9.92 -2.19 47.88
N TYR A 306 9.12 -2.98 47.15
CA TYR A 306 8.60 -4.28 47.63
C TYR A 306 9.67 -5.35 47.91
N HIS A 307 10.93 -5.07 47.58
CA HIS A 307 12.08 -5.94 47.87
C HIS A 307 12.73 -5.63 49.23
N LYS A 308 12.24 -4.64 49.98
CA LYS A 308 12.76 -4.24 51.29
C LYS A 308 11.81 -4.72 52.37
N ASP A 309 12.36 -5.27 53.44
CA ASP A 309 11.58 -5.69 54.61
C ASP A 309 11.38 -4.54 55.62
N SER A 310 12.22 -3.51 55.59
CA SER A 310 12.18 -2.35 56.51
C SER A 310 11.16 -1.26 56.16
N ILE A 311 10.11 -1.59 55.40
CA ILE A 311 9.10 -0.63 54.97
C ILE A 311 7.76 -0.89 55.64
N SER A 312 6.86 0.10 55.62
CA SER A 312 5.49 -0.10 56.12
C SER A 312 4.78 -1.23 55.37
N THR A 313 3.94 -1.98 56.09
CA THR A 313 3.09 -3.05 55.54
C THR A 313 2.34 -2.55 54.31
N ARG A 314 2.33 -3.37 53.26
CA ARG A 314 1.62 -3.12 52.01
C ARG A 314 1.47 -4.39 51.20
N CYS A 315 0.43 -4.45 50.38
CA CYS A 315 0.13 -5.57 49.51
C CYS A 315 -0.37 -5.09 48.14
N ALA A 316 0.07 -5.79 47.09
CA ALA A 316 -0.58 -5.76 45.79
C ALA A 316 -1.13 -7.16 45.48
N MET A 317 -2.42 -7.24 45.16
CA MET A 317 -3.13 -8.49 44.86
C MET A 317 -3.44 -8.53 43.38
N LYS A 318 -2.89 -9.49 42.65
CA LYS A 318 -3.25 -9.72 41.25
C LYS A 318 -4.33 -10.80 41.19
N ILE A 319 -5.50 -10.44 40.69
CA ILE A 319 -6.69 -11.28 40.67
C ILE A 319 -6.94 -11.79 39.25
N ASP A 320 -7.32 -13.07 39.15
CA ASP A 320 -7.68 -13.72 37.89
C ASP A 320 -9.19 -14.05 37.90
N ILE A 321 -9.93 -13.48 36.95
CA ILE A 321 -11.37 -13.75 36.79
C ILE A 321 -11.55 -14.85 35.74
N SER A 322 -12.16 -15.96 36.14
CA SER A 322 -12.32 -17.11 35.24
C SER A 322 -13.33 -16.83 34.15
N LYS A 323 -12.86 -16.87 32.89
CA LYS A 323 -13.69 -16.73 31.68
C LYS A 323 -14.61 -15.49 31.71
N ALA A 324 -14.10 -14.37 32.20
CA ALA A 324 -14.90 -13.18 32.51
C ALA A 324 -15.86 -12.70 31.40
N PHE A 325 -15.43 -12.77 30.14
CA PHE A 325 -16.29 -12.43 29.00
C PHE A 325 -17.43 -13.42 28.83
N ASP A 326 -17.17 -14.72 28.96
CA ASP A 326 -18.08 -15.78 28.55
C ASP A 326 -19.12 -16.13 29.63
N SER A 327 -18.94 -15.66 30.87
CA SER A 327 -19.82 -15.98 32.02
C SER A 327 -20.77 -14.85 32.46
N LEU A 328 -20.61 -13.64 31.92
CA LEU A 328 -21.38 -12.46 32.35
C LEU A 328 -22.88 -12.59 32.05
N GLN A 329 -23.72 -12.36 33.07
CA GLN A 329 -25.18 -12.41 32.92
C GLN A 329 -25.74 -11.19 32.20
N TRP A 330 -26.62 -11.39 31.22
CA TRP A 330 -27.17 -10.29 30.41
C TRP A 330 -28.14 -9.39 31.17
N SER A 331 -28.94 -9.97 32.07
CA SER A 331 -29.87 -9.24 32.95
C SER A 331 -29.15 -8.17 33.77
N PHE A 332 -28.00 -8.51 34.32
CA PHE A 332 -27.13 -7.58 35.04
C PHE A 332 -26.73 -6.39 34.16
N LEU A 333 -26.25 -6.65 32.94
CA LEU A 333 -25.82 -5.60 32.02
C LEU A 333 -26.99 -4.69 31.62
N THR A 334 -28.18 -5.24 31.38
CA THR A 334 -29.36 -4.44 31.08
C THR A 334 -29.78 -3.57 32.26
N HIS A 335 -29.69 -4.06 33.50
CA HIS A 335 -29.97 -3.25 34.69
C HIS A 335 -28.93 -2.14 34.89
N VAL A 336 -27.64 -2.39 34.62
CA VAL A 336 -26.59 -1.36 34.68
C VAL A 336 -26.87 -0.24 33.67
N LEU A 337 -27.21 -0.58 32.43
CA LEU A 337 -27.51 0.43 31.41
C LEU A 337 -28.78 1.22 31.76
N ALA A 338 -29.80 0.55 32.30
CA ALA A 338 -31.03 1.20 32.77
C ALA A 338 -30.76 2.16 33.95
N ALA A 339 -30.00 1.74 34.96
CA ALA A 339 -29.62 2.58 36.10
C ALA A 339 -28.79 3.82 35.71
N MET A 340 -28.05 3.73 34.59
CA MET A 340 -27.32 4.87 34.02
C MET A 340 -28.20 5.74 33.11
N ASN A 341 -29.51 5.50 33.06
CA ASN A 341 -30.50 6.20 32.23
C ASN A 341 -30.15 6.19 30.73
N PHE A 342 -29.66 5.07 30.19
CA PHE A 342 -29.47 4.96 28.73
C PHE A 342 -30.83 4.87 28.01
N PRO A 343 -30.93 5.36 26.75
CA PRO A 343 -32.17 5.26 25.98
C PRO A 343 -32.66 3.82 25.84
N GLY A 344 -33.95 3.58 26.10
CA GLY A 344 -34.56 2.25 26.01
C GLY A 344 -34.34 1.57 24.65
N GLU A 345 -34.45 2.34 23.56
CA GLU A 345 -34.15 1.86 22.20
C GLU A 345 -32.71 1.34 22.06
N PHE A 346 -31.75 2.05 22.63
CA PHE A 346 -30.34 1.66 22.56
C PHE A 346 -30.06 0.40 23.40
N ILE A 347 -30.68 0.28 24.57
CA ILE A 347 -30.64 -0.93 25.40
C ILE A 347 -31.25 -2.11 24.64
N HIS A 348 -32.38 -1.90 23.96
CA HIS A 348 -33.04 -2.91 23.13
C HIS A 348 -32.14 -3.40 21.99
N TRP A 349 -31.50 -2.49 21.24
CA TRP A 349 -30.55 -2.88 20.18
C TRP A 349 -29.37 -3.71 20.72
N ILE A 350 -28.84 -3.36 21.89
CA ILE A 350 -27.78 -4.14 22.55
C ILE A 350 -28.31 -5.52 22.96
N SER A 351 -29.50 -5.57 23.56
CA SER A 351 -30.15 -6.81 23.98
C SER A 351 -30.32 -7.77 22.79
N LEU A 352 -30.84 -7.30 21.67
CA LEU A 352 -30.99 -8.10 20.44
C LEU A 352 -29.67 -8.64 19.92
N CYS A 353 -28.59 -7.83 19.98
CA CYS A 353 -27.27 -8.28 19.57
C CYS A 353 -26.80 -9.46 20.44
N MET A 354 -27.11 -9.48 21.73
CA MET A 354 -26.69 -10.57 22.63
C MET A 354 -27.63 -11.78 22.53
N SER A 355 -28.94 -11.58 22.70
CA SER A 355 -29.93 -12.64 22.89
C SER A 355 -30.27 -13.46 21.64
N THR A 356 -30.12 -12.88 20.45
CA THR A 356 -30.46 -13.57 19.19
C THR A 356 -29.28 -14.35 18.59
N ALA A 357 -28.11 -14.35 19.23
CA ALA A 357 -26.92 -15.00 18.72
C ALA A 357 -27.06 -16.54 18.76
N SER A 358 -26.62 -17.19 17.69
CA SER A 358 -26.54 -18.66 17.58
C SER A 358 -25.13 -19.07 17.17
N PHE A 359 -24.64 -20.16 17.73
CA PHE A 359 -23.24 -20.57 17.63
C PHE A 359 -23.08 -21.96 17.01
N SER A 360 -22.05 -22.10 16.18
CA SER A 360 -21.51 -23.38 15.71
C SER A 360 -20.01 -23.43 15.99
N ILE A 361 -19.50 -24.56 16.44
CA ILE A 361 -18.08 -24.70 16.80
C ILE A 361 -17.28 -25.13 15.58
N GLN A 362 -16.12 -24.51 15.37
CA GLN A 362 -15.19 -24.94 14.33
C GLN A 362 -14.08 -25.82 14.92
N VAL A 363 -14.07 -27.09 14.53
CA VAL A 363 -13.05 -28.08 14.89
C VAL A 363 -12.35 -28.54 13.63
N ASN A 364 -11.03 -28.31 13.55
CA ASN A 364 -10.18 -28.75 12.42
C ASN A 364 -10.69 -28.33 11.01
N GLY A 365 -11.49 -27.27 10.93
CA GLY A 365 -12.03 -26.71 9.68
C GLY A 365 -13.48 -27.07 9.39
N GLU A 366 -14.08 -27.97 10.16
CA GLU A 366 -15.49 -28.37 10.07
C GLU A 366 -16.33 -27.68 11.13
N LEU A 367 -17.60 -27.43 10.82
CA LEU A 367 -18.56 -26.85 11.75
C LEU A 367 -19.38 -27.94 12.41
N ALA A 368 -19.52 -27.87 13.73
CA ALA A 368 -20.30 -28.80 14.53
C ALA A 368 -21.24 -28.06 15.49
N GLY A 369 -22.44 -28.61 15.65
CA GLY A 369 -23.49 -28.10 16.52
C GLY A 369 -24.15 -26.79 16.06
N TYR A 370 -25.33 -26.53 16.61
CA TYR A 370 -26.02 -25.26 16.45
C TYR A 370 -26.84 -24.97 17.71
N PHE A 371 -26.36 -24.07 18.56
CA PHE A 371 -26.97 -23.79 19.86
C PHE A 371 -27.04 -22.28 20.16
N ARG A 372 -27.92 -21.91 21.09
CA ARG A 372 -28.05 -20.52 21.59
C ARG A 372 -27.29 -20.34 22.89
N SER A 373 -26.94 -19.10 23.19
CA SER A 373 -26.39 -18.67 24.47
C SER A 373 -27.49 -18.00 25.30
N ALA A 374 -27.37 -18.10 26.62
CA ALA A 374 -28.17 -17.34 27.59
C ALA A 374 -27.32 -16.33 28.38
N ARG A 375 -25.99 -16.41 28.28
CA ARG A 375 -25.04 -15.54 28.98
C ARG A 375 -23.72 -15.37 28.21
N GLY A 376 -22.97 -14.36 28.59
CA GLY A 376 -21.64 -14.08 28.09
C GLY A 376 -21.61 -13.15 26.88
N LEU A 377 -20.44 -12.56 26.65
CA LEU A 377 -20.16 -11.60 25.61
C LEU A 377 -19.21 -12.22 24.58
N ARG A 378 -19.53 -12.04 23.29
CA ARG A 378 -18.78 -12.66 22.18
C ARG A 378 -17.34 -12.13 22.06
N GLN A 379 -16.36 -13.02 22.17
CA GLN A 379 -14.94 -12.68 21.99
C GLN A 379 -14.61 -12.44 20.51
N GLY A 380 -14.32 -11.18 20.14
CA GLY A 380 -14.05 -10.78 18.76
C GLY A 380 -15.14 -9.91 18.13
N CYS A 381 -16.28 -9.72 18.82
CA CYS A 381 -17.25 -8.68 18.49
C CYS A 381 -16.71 -7.30 18.92
N SER A 382 -17.00 -6.25 18.15
CA SER A 382 -16.55 -4.88 18.46
C SER A 382 -17.26 -4.23 19.65
N LEU A 383 -18.47 -4.69 19.99
CA LEU A 383 -19.28 -4.13 21.08
C LEU A 383 -18.91 -4.73 22.45
N SER A 384 -18.63 -6.03 22.51
CA SER A 384 -18.36 -6.79 23.73
C SER A 384 -17.33 -6.16 24.69
N PRO A 385 -16.17 -5.64 24.23
CA PRO A 385 -15.17 -5.08 25.14
C PRO A 385 -15.67 -3.87 25.93
N TYR A 386 -16.54 -3.07 25.34
CA TYR A 386 -17.09 -1.86 25.96
C TYR A 386 -18.15 -2.22 27.00
N LEU A 387 -19.03 -3.17 26.70
CA LEU A 387 -20.02 -3.69 27.64
C LEU A 387 -19.33 -4.31 28.87
N PHE A 388 -18.27 -5.08 28.64
CA PHE A 388 -17.48 -5.67 29.72
C PHE A 388 -16.85 -4.59 30.63
N VAL A 389 -16.30 -3.52 30.04
CA VAL A 389 -15.72 -2.41 30.80
C VAL A 389 -16.77 -1.69 31.66
N ILE A 390 -17.99 -1.52 31.16
CA ILE A 390 -19.11 -0.94 31.92
C ILE A 390 -19.43 -1.81 33.14
N SER A 391 -19.50 -3.13 32.96
CA SER A 391 -19.74 -4.05 34.07
C SER A 391 -18.59 -4.05 35.10
N MET A 392 -17.34 -3.92 34.66
CA MET A 392 -16.19 -3.81 35.57
C MET A 392 -16.12 -2.46 36.32
N ASP A 393 -16.79 -1.41 35.83
CA ASP A 393 -16.91 -0.13 36.55
C ASP A 393 -17.69 -0.30 37.86
N VAL A 394 -18.67 -1.22 37.89
CA VAL A 394 -19.43 -1.56 39.10
C VAL A 394 -18.49 -2.12 40.18
N LEU A 395 -17.61 -3.09 39.86
CA LEU A 395 -16.61 -3.58 40.81
C LEU A 395 -15.70 -2.45 41.30
N SER A 396 -15.30 -1.58 40.38
CA SER A 396 -14.42 -0.45 40.70
C SER A 396 -15.05 0.44 41.79
N ARG A 397 -16.35 0.72 41.66
CA ARG A 397 -17.12 1.51 42.65
C ARG A 397 -17.40 0.77 43.94
N MET A 398 -17.64 -0.54 43.90
CA MET A 398 -17.78 -1.34 45.11
C MET A 398 -16.49 -1.32 45.93
N LEU A 399 -15.33 -1.46 45.27
CA LEU A 399 -14.01 -1.36 45.93
C LEU A 399 -13.77 0.02 46.52
N ASP A 400 -14.10 1.09 45.78
CA ASP A 400 -13.93 2.46 46.27
C ASP A 400 -14.86 2.75 47.47
N LYS A 401 -16.11 2.29 47.44
CA LYS A 401 -17.07 2.39 48.55
C LYS A 401 -16.58 1.63 49.79
N ALA A 402 -16.12 0.39 49.63
CA ALA A 402 -15.61 -0.42 50.72
C ALA A 402 -14.33 0.17 51.35
N ALA A 403 -13.44 0.75 50.54
CA ALA A 403 -12.27 1.46 51.05
C ALA A 403 -12.66 2.75 51.81
N GLY A 404 -13.65 3.50 51.29
CA GLY A 404 -14.20 4.67 51.96
C GLY A 404 -14.87 4.34 53.30
N ALA A 405 -15.57 3.22 53.38
CA ALA A 405 -16.18 2.66 54.59
C ALA A 405 -15.16 2.00 55.55
N ARG A 406 -13.85 2.00 55.20
CA ARG A 406 -12.76 1.39 55.97
C ARG A 406 -12.94 -0.13 56.19
N GLU A 407 -13.61 -0.81 55.26
CA GLU A 407 -13.63 -2.28 55.24
C GLU A 407 -12.23 -2.84 54.93
N PHE A 408 -11.49 -2.17 54.05
CA PHE A 408 -10.06 -2.41 53.82
C PHE A 408 -9.26 -1.11 53.71
N GLY A 409 -7.96 -1.18 54.04
CA GLY A 409 -7.06 -0.03 54.04
C GLY A 409 -6.41 0.24 52.68
N TYR A 410 -6.19 1.52 52.35
CA TYR A 410 -5.44 1.92 51.15
C TYR A 410 -3.97 1.56 51.25
N HIS A 411 -3.36 1.22 50.10
CA HIS A 411 -1.90 1.21 49.99
C HIS A 411 -1.31 2.58 50.42
N PRO A 412 -0.19 2.63 51.17
CA PRO A 412 0.33 3.88 51.75
C PRO A 412 0.55 5.01 50.73
N ARG A 413 0.99 4.68 49.51
CA ARG A 413 1.20 5.65 48.41
C ARG A 413 -0.06 5.94 47.57
N CYS A 414 -1.20 5.38 47.94
CA CYS A 414 -2.46 5.52 47.20
C CYS A 414 -3.52 6.29 47.99
N LYS A 415 -3.34 6.41 49.31
CA LYS A 415 -4.31 7.04 50.23
C LYS A 415 -4.72 8.45 49.78
N THR A 416 -3.78 9.30 49.39
CA THR A 416 -4.06 10.69 48.98
C THR A 416 -4.93 10.78 47.74
N LEU A 417 -4.86 9.79 46.85
CA LEU A 417 -5.67 9.73 45.62
C LEU A 417 -6.94 8.89 45.78
N GLY A 418 -7.13 8.21 46.91
CA GLY A 418 -8.17 7.20 47.06
C GLY A 418 -8.01 6.02 46.10
N LEU A 419 -6.79 5.73 45.61
CA LEU A 419 -6.57 4.70 44.60
C LEU A 419 -6.63 3.30 45.22
N THR A 420 -7.64 2.51 44.87
CA THR A 420 -7.86 1.15 45.39
C THR A 420 -7.27 0.07 44.48
N HIS A 421 -7.31 0.23 43.15
CA HIS A 421 -6.93 -0.80 42.19
C HIS A 421 -6.50 -0.25 40.83
N LEU A 422 -5.88 -1.09 40.00
CA LEU A 422 -5.59 -0.85 38.58
C LEU A 422 -6.24 -1.95 37.74
N CYS A 423 -7.07 -1.55 36.79
CA CYS A 423 -7.76 -2.44 35.86
C CYS A 423 -7.22 -2.27 34.44
N PHE A 424 -7.03 -3.40 33.76
CA PHE A 424 -6.89 -3.44 32.30
C PHE A 424 -7.76 -4.59 31.77
N ALA A 425 -9.01 -4.27 31.46
CA ALA A 425 -10.02 -5.26 31.11
C ALA A 425 -10.23 -6.25 32.27
N ASP A 426 -9.89 -7.52 32.09
CA ASP A 426 -9.98 -8.60 33.07
C ASP A 426 -8.74 -8.70 34.01
N ASP A 427 -7.61 -8.09 33.62
CA ASP A 427 -6.42 -8.03 34.48
C ASP A 427 -6.63 -6.99 35.60
N LEU A 428 -6.97 -7.46 36.80
CA LEU A 428 -7.21 -6.65 38.00
C LEU A 428 -6.04 -6.74 38.99
N MET A 429 -5.54 -5.58 39.42
CA MET A 429 -4.54 -5.49 40.49
C MET A 429 -5.02 -4.56 41.61
N ILE A 430 -5.38 -5.12 42.76
CA ILE A 430 -5.84 -4.38 43.94
C ILE A 430 -4.65 -4.00 44.83
N LEU A 431 -4.69 -2.81 45.43
CA LEU A 431 -3.62 -2.20 46.20
C LEU A 431 -4.10 -1.89 47.61
N THR A 432 -3.44 -2.47 48.63
CA THR A 432 -3.88 -2.33 50.03
C THR A 432 -2.71 -2.21 51.02
N ASP A 433 -3.02 -1.95 52.29
CA ASP A 433 -2.08 -1.80 53.42
C ASP A 433 -1.47 -3.12 53.91
N GLY A 434 -1.89 -4.26 53.34
CA GLY A 434 -1.31 -5.58 53.59
C GLY A 434 -1.72 -6.22 54.90
N LYS A 435 -2.75 -5.70 55.58
CA LYS A 435 -3.32 -6.32 56.78
C LYS A 435 -4.31 -7.42 56.43
N ILE A 436 -4.43 -8.43 57.29
CA ILE A 436 -5.35 -9.57 57.11
C ILE A 436 -6.80 -9.08 56.96
N ARG A 437 -7.25 -8.17 57.84
CA ARG A 437 -8.58 -7.54 57.75
C ARG A 437 -8.85 -6.93 56.37
N SER A 438 -7.85 -6.28 55.77
CA SER A 438 -7.99 -5.65 54.46
C SER A 438 -8.13 -6.70 53.36
N VAL A 439 -7.41 -7.81 53.44
CA VAL A 439 -7.55 -8.95 52.53
C VAL A 439 -8.93 -9.57 52.65
N ASP A 440 -9.41 -9.80 53.89
CA ASP A 440 -10.76 -10.33 54.14
C ASP A 440 -11.86 -9.44 53.54
N GLY A 441 -11.75 -8.12 53.75
CA GLY A 441 -12.68 -7.14 53.18
C GLY A 441 -12.69 -7.15 51.65
N ILE A 442 -11.50 -7.24 51.02
CA ILE A 442 -11.39 -7.36 49.56
C ILE A 442 -12.05 -8.64 49.05
N VAL A 443 -11.79 -9.79 49.69
CA VAL A 443 -12.39 -11.08 49.31
C VAL A 443 -13.90 -11.03 49.45
N LYS A 444 -14.43 -10.39 50.50
CA LYS A 444 -15.87 -10.19 50.69
C LYS A 444 -16.48 -9.41 49.53
N VAL A 445 -15.91 -8.26 49.16
CA VAL A 445 -16.39 -7.44 48.03
C VAL A 445 -16.34 -8.22 46.71
N LEU A 446 -15.26 -8.96 46.50
CA LEU A 446 -15.06 -9.79 45.32
C LEU A 446 -16.09 -10.92 45.21
N ASN A 447 -16.39 -11.62 46.30
CA ASN A 447 -17.41 -12.67 46.33
C ASN A 447 -18.81 -12.10 46.11
N GLN A 448 -19.13 -10.96 46.74
CA GLN A 448 -20.39 -10.25 46.48
C GLN A 448 -20.51 -9.88 45.00
N PHE A 449 -19.49 -9.24 44.43
CA PHE A 449 -19.49 -8.90 43.01
C PHE A 449 -19.63 -10.14 42.11
N ALA A 450 -18.94 -11.24 42.43
CA ALA A 450 -19.05 -12.49 41.70
C ALA A 450 -20.48 -13.05 41.68
N ALA A 451 -21.14 -13.11 42.85
CA ALA A 451 -22.54 -13.54 43.01
C ALA A 451 -23.51 -12.62 42.23
N LYS A 452 -23.26 -11.31 42.25
CA LYS A 452 -24.09 -10.30 41.56
C LYS A 452 -23.98 -10.32 40.04
N LEU A 453 -22.82 -10.69 39.47
CA LEU A 453 -22.60 -10.74 38.01
C LEU A 453 -22.68 -12.16 37.41
N GLY A 454 -22.68 -13.19 38.25
CA GLY A 454 -22.56 -14.59 37.84
C GLY A 454 -21.15 -14.96 37.35
N LEU A 455 -20.13 -14.29 37.89
CA LEU A 455 -18.71 -14.55 37.58
C LEU A 455 -18.10 -15.51 38.60
N LYS A 456 -16.95 -16.12 38.25
CA LYS A 456 -16.15 -16.94 39.18
C LYS A 456 -14.75 -16.39 39.31
N ILE A 457 -14.33 -16.12 40.55
CA ILE A 457 -12.98 -15.67 40.88
C ILE A 457 -12.09 -16.89 41.08
N CYS A 458 -10.91 -16.91 40.47
CA CYS A 458 -9.96 -17.99 40.63
C CYS A 458 -9.02 -17.70 41.79
N MET A 459 -9.34 -18.21 42.98
CA MET A 459 -8.50 -18.02 44.17
C MET A 459 -7.10 -18.63 43.97
N GLU A 460 -7.01 -19.81 43.34
CA GLU A 460 -5.74 -20.53 43.06
C GLU A 460 -4.77 -19.75 42.17
N LYS A 461 -5.29 -18.98 41.20
CA LYS A 461 -4.48 -18.14 40.30
C LYS A 461 -4.26 -16.73 40.84
N THR A 462 -4.99 -16.35 41.88
CA THR A 462 -4.82 -15.07 42.54
C THR A 462 -3.49 -15.06 43.28
N THR A 463 -2.70 -14.00 43.07
CA THR A 463 -1.34 -13.91 43.59
C THR A 463 -1.15 -12.67 44.44
N LEU A 464 -0.56 -12.84 45.63
CA LEU A 464 -0.26 -11.79 46.57
C LEU A 464 1.22 -11.38 46.49
N TYR A 465 1.47 -10.08 46.41
CA TYR A 465 2.80 -9.49 46.53
C TYR A 465 2.84 -8.66 47.81
N LEU A 466 3.54 -9.16 48.81
CA LEU A 466 3.61 -8.57 50.15
C LEU A 466 4.97 -7.91 50.39
N ALA A 467 4.97 -6.78 51.11
CA ALA A 467 6.20 -6.15 51.57
C ALA A 467 6.00 -5.46 52.93
N GLY A 468 7.02 -5.51 53.78
CA GLY A 468 6.93 -4.99 55.15
C GLY A 468 5.98 -5.77 56.08
N VAL A 469 5.59 -6.99 55.70
CA VAL A 469 4.69 -7.87 56.46
C VAL A 469 5.52 -8.98 57.12
N SER A 470 5.27 -9.27 58.41
CA SER A 470 5.95 -10.33 59.17
C SER A 470 5.65 -11.72 58.64
N ASP A 471 6.60 -12.65 58.76
CA ASP A 471 6.44 -14.01 58.24
C ASP A 471 5.27 -14.78 58.88
N HIS A 472 4.98 -14.52 60.16
CA HIS A 472 3.79 -15.05 60.83
C HIS A 472 2.49 -14.59 60.14
N SER A 473 2.37 -13.30 59.81
CA SER A 473 1.19 -12.79 59.09
C SER A 473 1.10 -13.33 57.66
N ARG A 474 2.24 -13.56 57.00
CA ARG A 474 2.28 -14.21 55.66
C ARG A 474 1.73 -15.64 55.73
N GLN A 475 2.14 -16.41 56.73
CA GLN A 475 1.66 -17.79 56.94
C GLN A 475 0.16 -17.83 57.25
N LEU A 476 -0.34 -16.95 58.12
CA LEU A 476 -1.77 -16.84 58.44
C LEU A 476 -2.63 -16.50 57.21
N MET A 477 -2.16 -15.63 56.31
CA MET A 477 -2.88 -15.33 55.07
C MET A 477 -2.91 -16.53 54.12
N SER A 478 -1.79 -17.25 54.00
CA SER A 478 -1.69 -18.44 53.15
C SER A 478 -2.48 -19.63 53.70
N SER A 479 -2.66 -19.75 55.02
CA SER A 479 -3.47 -20.81 55.63
C SER A 479 -4.97 -20.53 55.51
N ARG A 480 -5.37 -19.25 55.55
CA ARG A 480 -6.78 -18.85 55.47
C ARG A 480 -7.34 -18.89 54.04
N TYR A 481 -6.50 -18.60 53.05
CA TYR A 481 -6.87 -18.57 51.66
C TYR A 481 -5.81 -19.27 50.80
N SER A 482 -6.24 -20.04 49.81
CA SER A 482 -5.36 -20.73 48.85
C SER A 482 -4.74 -19.78 47.81
N PHE A 483 -4.26 -18.61 48.25
CA PHE A 483 -3.58 -17.65 47.39
C PHE A 483 -2.12 -18.03 47.15
N GLY A 484 -1.63 -17.79 45.93
CA GLY A 484 -0.20 -17.89 45.66
C GLY A 484 0.56 -16.68 46.21
N VAL A 485 1.54 -16.86 47.09
CA VAL A 485 2.45 -15.76 47.46
C VAL A 485 3.52 -15.61 46.37
N GLY A 486 3.42 -14.54 45.58
CA GLY A 486 4.30 -14.27 44.46
C GLY A 486 5.55 -13.49 44.86
N LYS A 487 6.66 -13.71 44.13
CA LYS A 487 7.88 -12.88 44.21
C LYS A 487 8.00 -12.01 42.95
N LEU A 488 8.45 -10.77 43.13
CA LEU A 488 8.80 -9.87 42.02
C LEU A 488 10.24 -10.16 41.58
N PRO A 489 10.56 -10.08 40.27
CA PRO A 489 9.74 -9.53 39.19
C PRO A 489 8.73 -10.52 38.58
N VAL A 490 7.56 -10.02 38.14
CA VAL A 490 6.53 -10.81 37.46
C VAL A 490 6.08 -10.16 36.16
N ARG A 491 5.49 -10.93 35.24
CA ARG A 491 4.88 -10.38 34.03
C ARG A 491 3.50 -9.76 34.33
N TYR A 492 3.37 -8.46 34.06
CA TYR A 492 2.15 -7.68 34.16
C TYR A 492 1.87 -6.95 32.83
N LEU A 493 0.69 -7.15 32.24
CA LEU A 493 0.30 -6.57 30.94
C LEU A 493 1.32 -6.80 29.81
N GLY A 494 1.99 -7.95 29.85
CA GLY A 494 3.00 -8.35 28.87
C GLY A 494 4.42 -7.86 29.16
N LEU A 495 4.62 -7.05 30.19
CA LEU A 495 5.89 -6.41 30.57
C LEU A 495 6.35 -6.84 31.97
N PRO A 496 7.66 -6.87 32.26
CA PRO A 496 8.16 -7.21 33.59
C PRO A 496 7.90 -6.07 34.59
N LEU A 497 7.24 -6.40 35.69
CA LEU A 497 7.04 -5.53 36.84
C LEU A 497 8.24 -5.69 37.78
N VAL A 498 9.22 -4.79 37.65
CA VAL A 498 10.50 -4.84 38.37
C VAL A 498 10.57 -3.78 39.47
N THR A 499 11.12 -4.15 40.61
CA THR A 499 11.35 -3.22 41.75
C THR A 499 12.66 -2.42 41.58
N LYS A 500 13.66 -3.05 40.95
CA LYS A 500 14.99 -2.49 40.69
C LYS A 500 15.19 -2.21 39.19
N ARG A 501 16.37 -1.70 38.84
CA ARG A 501 16.79 -1.48 37.45
C ARG A 501 16.75 -2.82 36.70
N LEU A 502 16.18 -2.81 35.49
CA LEU A 502 16.20 -3.96 34.56
C LEU A 502 17.60 -4.58 34.46
N THR A 503 17.69 -5.83 34.87
CA THR A 503 18.85 -6.72 34.75
C THR A 503 18.73 -7.60 33.51
N THR A 504 19.78 -8.37 33.20
CA THR A 504 19.81 -9.29 32.05
C THR A 504 18.73 -10.36 32.12
N SER A 505 18.43 -10.90 33.31
CA SER A 505 17.35 -11.87 33.52
C SER A 505 15.97 -11.25 33.26
N ASP A 506 15.78 -9.97 33.56
CA ASP A 506 14.47 -9.33 33.43
C ASP A 506 14.07 -9.06 31.97
N TYR A 507 15.05 -8.78 31.10
CA TYR A 507 14.82 -8.58 29.67
C TYR A 507 15.09 -9.82 28.82
N SER A 508 15.57 -10.94 29.39
CA SER A 508 15.74 -12.19 28.63
C SER A 508 14.46 -12.65 27.92
N PRO A 509 13.24 -12.48 28.47
CA PRO A 509 12.02 -12.89 27.77
C PRO A 509 11.79 -12.12 26.46
N LEU A 510 12.25 -10.86 26.38
CA LEU A 510 12.21 -10.07 25.14
C LEU A 510 13.14 -10.66 24.09
N ILE A 511 14.38 -10.99 24.48
CA ILE A 511 15.36 -11.59 23.58
C ILE A 511 14.89 -12.96 23.11
N ASP A 512 14.35 -13.78 24.01
CA ASP A 512 13.82 -15.10 23.67
C ASP A 512 12.60 -15.00 22.76
N GLN A 513 11.74 -14.00 22.95
CA GLN A 513 10.64 -13.73 22.03
C GLN A 513 11.15 -13.37 20.63
N ILE A 514 12.22 -12.55 20.53
CA ILE A 514 12.86 -12.21 19.25
C ILE A 514 13.48 -13.47 18.61
N ARG A 515 14.28 -14.24 19.35
CA ARG A 515 14.90 -15.49 18.88
C ARG A 515 13.86 -16.49 18.42
N ARG A 516 12.76 -16.67 19.17
CA ARG A 516 11.66 -17.56 18.80
C ARG A 516 10.94 -17.11 17.53
N ARG A 517 10.73 -15.79 17.35
CA ARG A 517 10.17 -15.23 16.11
C ARG A 517 11.09 -15.49 14.92
N ILE A 518 12.39 -15.33 15.09
CA ILE A 518 13.40 -15.65 14.08
C ILE A 518 13.42 -17.15 13.77
N GLY A 519 13.36 -18.00 14.80
CA GLY A 519 13.25 -19.45 14.67
C GLY A 519 12.05 -19.85 13.81
N MET A 520 10.88 -19.23 14.01
CA MET A 520 9.71 -19.47 13.15
C MET A 520 9.88 -19.01 11.69
N TRP A 521 10.89 -18.20 11.38
CA TRP A 521 11.23 -17.79 10.02
C TRP A 521 12.30 -18.66 9.37
N THR A 522 12.91 -19.61 10.09
CA THR A 522 13.88 -20.58 9.52
C THR A 522 13.30 -21.35 8.33
N SER A 523 12.01 -21.73 8.42
CA SER A 523 11.27 -22.37 7.32
C SER A 523 11.04 -21.45 6.12
N ARG A 524 11.35 -20.15 6.26
CA ARG A 524 11.18 -19.12 5.24
C ARG A 524 12.51 -18.81 4.55
N TYR A 525 12.72 -19.31 3.33
CA TYR A 525 13.81 -18.89 2.44
C TYR A 525 13.64 -17.42 2.01
N LEU A 526 14.08 -16.50 2.88
CA LEU A 526 13.87 -15.06 2.72
C LEU A 526 15.07 -14.38 2.05
N SER A 527 14.78 -13.53 1.07
CA SER A 527 15.74 -12.56 0.52
C SER A 527 16.17 -11.53 1.57
N PHE A 528 17.30 -10.84 1.37
CA PHE A 528 17.73 -9.76 2.27
C PHE A 528 16.66 -8.67 2.46
N ALA A 529 15.96 -8.31 1.38
CA ALA A 529 14.84 -7.35 1.45
C ALA A 529 13.65 -7.89 2.27
N GLY A 530 13.36 -9.19 2.16
CA GLY A 530 12.35 -9.85 2.99
C GLY A 530 12.74 -9.86 4.48
N ARG A 531 14.00 -10.18 4.80
CA ARG A 531 14.54 -10.14 6.17
C ARG A 531 14.48 -8.73 6.75
N LEU A 532 14.92 -7.72 5.98
CA LEU A 532 14.82 -6.32 6.37
C LEU A 532 13.37 -5.91 6.68
N SER A 533 12.42 -6.35 5.87
CA SER A 533 11.00 -6.06 6.07
C SER A 533 10.47 -6.66 7.37
N LEU A 534 10.90 -7.88 7.73
CA LEU A 534 10.54 -8.53 9.00
C LEU A 534 11.20 -7.87 10.21
N ILE A 535 12.45 -7.43 10.08
CA ILE A 535 13.12 -6.64 11.13
C ILE A 535 12.32 -5.36 11.38
N ASN A 536 11.97 -4.63 10.33
CA ASN A 536 11.29 -3.34 10.45
C ASN A 536 9.82 -3.45 10.90
N SER A 537 9.11 -4.51 10.50
CA SER A 537 7.68 -4.68 10.83
C SER A 537 7.43 -5.45 12.12
N VAL A 538 8.23 -6.47 12.42
CA VAL A 538 7.99 -7.38 13.55
C VAL A 538 8.95 -7.11 14.69
N LEU A 539 10.26 -7.19 14.46
CA LEU A 539 11.24 -7.04 15.55
C LEU A 539 11.20 -5.64 16.14
N TRP A 540 11.16 -4.61 15.27
CA TRP A 540 11.00 -3.23 15.68
C TRP A 540 9.74 -3.02 16.53
N SER A 541 8.60 -3.58 16.12
CA SER A 541 7.34 -3.45 16.85
C SER A 541 7.39 -4.08 18.24
N ILE A 542 8.02 -5.27 18.37
CA ILE A 542 8.23 -5.94 19.66
C ILE A 542 9.11 -5.09 20.57
N THR A 543 10.25 -4.59 20.06
CA THR A 543 11.16 -3.75 20.84
C THR A 543 10.55 -2.40 21.19
N ASN A 544 9.82 -1.77 20.26
CA ASN A 544 9.15 -0.50 20.47
C ASN A 544 8.08 -0.58 21.57
N PHE A 545 7.34 -1.69 21.67
CA PHE A 545 6.40 -1.91 22.76
C PHE A 545 7.09 -1.82 24.13
N TRP A 546 8.27 -2.45 24.28
CA TRP A 546 9.07 -2.36 25.50
C TRP A 546 9.67 -0.97 25.72
N MET A 547 10.23 -0.34 24.68
CA MET A 547 10.84 1.00 24.77
C MET A 547 9.86 2.09 25.19
N ASN A 548 8.57 1.93 24.88
CA ASN A 548 7.54 2.89 25.28
C ASN A 548 7.24 2.87 26.78
N ALA A 549 7.45 1.75 27.47
CA ALA A 549 7.26 1.63 28.92
C ALA A 549 8.58 1.75 29.70
N PHE A 550 9.64 1.14 29.18
CA PHE A 550 10.94 1.09 29.82
C PHE A 550 12.02 1.67 28.95
N ARG A 551 12.94 2.37 29.59
CA ARG A 551 14.23 2.61 28.94
C ARG A 551 15.02 1.32 28.92
N LEU A 552 15.24 0.74 27.74
CA LEU A 552 16.05 -0.48 27.63
C LEU A 552 17.53 -0.21 27.99
N PRO A 553 18.21 -1.11 28.74
CA PRO A 553 19.65 -1.03 28.98
C PRO A 553 20.47 -1.04 27.68
N ARG A 554 21.71 -0.51 27.72
CA ARG A 554 22.58 -0.45 26.53
C ARG A 554 22.96 -1.85 26.06
N GLU A 555 23.16 -2.75 27.01
CA GLU A 555 23.49 -4.16 26.81
C GLU A 555 22.39 -4.87 26.02
N CYS A 556 21.14 -4.71 26.44
CA CYS A 556 19.95 -5.22 25.73
C CYS A 556 19.85 -4.68 24.29
N ILE A 557 20.03 -3.36 24.11
CA ILE A 557 19.99 -2.74 22.76
C ILE A 557 21.08 -3.31 21.86
N ASN A 558 22.30 -3.46 22.38
CA ASN A 558 23.42 -4.01 21.63
C ASN A 558 23.16 -5.48 21.24
N GLU A 559 22.55 -6.27 22.13
CA GLU A 559 22.17 -7.65 21.83
C GLU A 559 21.10 -7.72 20.73
N ILE A 560 20.06 -6.89 20.79
CA ILE A 560 19.01 -6.83 19.75
C ILE A 560 19.59 -6.38 18.41
N ASN A 561 20.45 -5.36 18.41
CA ASN A 561 21.15 -4.88 17.21
C ASN A 561 22.03 -5.99 16.60
N ARG A 562 22.75 -6.75 17.44
CA ARG A 562 23.60 -7.87 16.99
C ARG A 562 22.76 -8.97 16.34
N ILE A 563 21.66 -9.39 16.99
CA ILE A 563 20.75 -10.40 16.46
C ILE A 563 20.10 -9.92 15.15
N SER A 564 19.67 -8.65 15.09
CA SER A 564 19.03 -8.09 13.89
C SER A 564 20.01 -7.96 12.73
N SER A 565 21.26 -7.57 13.00
CA SER A 565 22.34 -7.53 12.00
C SER A 565 22.67 -8.91 11.47
N ALA A 566 22.88 -9.88 12.37
CA ALA A 566 23.16 -11.26 11.99
C ALA A 566 22.00 -11.85 11.17
N LEU A 567 20.75 -11.65 11.61
CA LEU A 567 19.58 -12.08 10.85
C LEU A 567 19.55 -11.50 9.44
N LEU A 568 19.81 -10.19 9.28
CA LEU A 568 19.81 -9.56 7.96
C LEU A 568 20.81 -10.25 7.02
N TRP A 569 22.03 -10.52 7.48
CA TRP A 569 23.13 -10.99 6.64
C TRP A 569 23.25 -12.50 6.53
N SER A 570 23.32 -13.24 7.64
CA SER A 570 23.45 -14.70 7.64
C SER A 570 22.10 -15.42 7.60
N GLY A 571 21.01 -14.74 7.94
CA GLY A 571 19.72 -15.40 8.08
C GLY A 571 19.64 -16.17 9.40
N PRO A 572 18.93 -17.32 9.43
CA PRO A 572 18.67 -18.03 10.68
C PRO A 572 19.89 -18.62 11.39
N GLU A 573 21.02 -18.76 10.69
CA GLU A 573 22.32 -19.15 11.30
C GLU A 573 22.82 -18.13 12.33
N LEU A 574 22.31 -16.88 12.27
CA LEU A 574 22.71 -15.78 13.16
C LEU A 574 24.23 -15.61 13.31
N ASN A 575 24.99 -15.86 12.24
CA ASN A 575 26.43 -15.65 12.20
C ASN A 575 26.76 -14.14 12.04
N PRO A 576 27.33 -13.49 13.08
CA PRO A 576 27.60 -12.06 13.05
C PRO A 576 28.77 -11.69 12.12
N LYS A 577 29.64 -12.65 11.77
CA LYS A 577 30.83 -12.42 10.91
C LYS A 577 30.49 -12.18 9.44
N LYS A 578 29.26 -12.49 9.00
CA LYS A 578 28.81 -12.33 7.61
C LYS A 578 28.32 -10.90 7.26
N ALA A 579 28.47 -9.93 8.17
CA ALA A 579 27.94 -8.58 7.97
C ALA A 579 28.68 -7.80 6.86
N LYS A 580 27.94 -7.31 5.85
CA LYS A 580 28.53 -6.57 4.71
C LYS A 580 28.62 -5.06 4.92
N VAL A 581 27.74 -4.51 5.74
CA VAL A 581 27.65 -3.09 6.11
C VAL A 581 27.39 -3.01 7.61
N SER A 582 28.00 -2.04 8.28
CA SER A 582 27.82 -1.84 9.73
C SER A 582 26.36 -1.49 10.06
N TRP A 583 25.93 -1.85 11.27
CA TRP A 583 24.55 -1.61 11.72
C TRP A 583 24.19 -0.13 11.80
N ASP A 584 25.12 0.71 12.24
CA ASP A 584 24.91 2.16 12.32
C ASP A 584 24.65 2.79 10.95
N GLU A 585 25.33 2.31 9.90
CA GLU A 585 25.10 2.73 8.52
C GLU A 585 23.75 2.25 7.97
N ILE A 586 23.31 1.05 8.39
CA ILE A 586 22.00 0.49 8.03
C ILE A 586 20.86 1.30 8.64
N CYS A 587 21.04 1.76 9.89
CA CYS A 587 20.09 2.59 10.64
C CYS A 587 19.97 4.05 10.15
N LYS A 588 20.72 4.45 9.12
CA LYS A 588 20.55 5.78 8.52
C LYS A 588 19.30 5.83 7.62
N PRO A 589 18.68 7.01 7.45
CA PRO A 589 17.66 7.21 6.43
C PRO A 589 18.15 6.77 5.04
N LYS A 590 17.20 6.32 4.20
CA LYS A 590 17.50 5.96 2.80
C LYS A 590 18.15 7.11 2.01
N LYS A 591 17.78 8.36 2.31
CA LYS A 591 18.37 9.58 1.72
C LYS A 591 19.86 9.77 2.07
N GLU A 592 20.28 9.26 3.23
CA GLU A 592 21.66 9.36 3.75
C GLU A 592 22.48 8.11 3.43
N GLY A 593 21.90 7.17 2.67
CA GLY A 593 22.57 5.96 2.19
C GLY A 593 22.35 4.70 3.03
N GLY A 594 21.51 4.77 4.07
CA GLY A 594 21.11 3.60 4.87
C GLY A 594 19.90 2.86 4.30
N LEU A 595 19.33 1.97 5.11
CA LEU A 595 18.15 1.17 4.75
C LEU A 595 16.84 1.70 5.35
N GLY A 596 16.92 2.76 6.17
CA GLY A 596 15.77 3.39 6.80
C GLY A 596 15.24 2.66 8.04
N LEU A 597 16.06 1.80 8.67
CA LEU A 597 15.79 1.32 10.02
C LEU A 597 16.08 2.46 11.00
N GLN A 598 15.34 2.56 12.10
CA GLN A 598 15.65 3.54 13.15
C GLN A 598 16.66 2.96 14.13
N SER A 599 17.58 3.79 14.62
CA SER A 599 18.48 3.37 15.70
C SER A 599 17.67 3.15 16.98
N LEU A 600 17.78 1.94 17.56
CA LEU A 600 17.15 1.63 18.85
C LEU A 600 17.63 2.56 19.97
N ARG A 601 18.87 3.07 19.89
CA ARG A 601 19.40 4.02 20.87
C ARG A 601 18.66 5.34 20.82
N GLU A 602 18.43 5.87 19.62
CA GLU A 602 17.70 7.11 19.39
C GLU A 602 16.22 6.94 19.73
N ALA A 603 15.59 5.86 19.26
CA ALA A 603 14.18 5.58 19.55
C ALA A 603 13.90 5.43 21.05
N ASN A 604 14.78 4.76 21.80
CA ASN A 604 14.67 4.65 23.27
C ASN A 604 14.71 6.03 23.97
N LYS A 605 15.46 7.00 23.40
CA LYS A 605 15.47 8.39 23.87
C LYS A 605 14.17 9.10 23.51
N VAL A 606 13.66 8.96 22.28
CA VAL A 606 12.36 9.55 21.86
C VAL A 606 11.20 9.02 22.70
N SER A 607 11.15 7.72 22.98
CA SER A 607 10.12 7.14 23.85
C SER A 607 10.16 7.73 25.27
N SER A 608 11.36 7.99 25.81
CA SER A 608 11.51 8.69 27.10
C SER A 608 10.99 10.14 27.03
N LEU A 609 11.31 10.87 25.95
CA LEU A 609 10.81 12.24 25.73
C LEU A 609 9.28 12.28 25.58
N LYS A 610 8.69 11.25 24.95
CA LYS A 610 7.23 11.10 24.84
C LYS A 610 6.56 10.96 26.21
N LEU A 611 7.16 10.21 27.13
CA LEU A 611 6.64 10.09 28.50
C LEU A 611 6.75 11.41 29.27
N ILE A 612 7.84 12.18 29.07
CA ILE A 612 7.98 13.52 29.65
C ILE A 612 6.91 14.46 29.09
N TRP A 613 6.70 14.48 27.77
CA TRP A 613 5.64 15.30 27.18
C TRP A 613 4.28 14.96 27.77
N ARG A 614 3.93 13.66 27.91
CA ARG A 614 2.67 13.24 28.55
C ARG A 614 2.56 13.66 30.01
N LEU A 615 3.65 13.55 30.77
CA LEU A 615 3.69 13.99 32.18
C LEU A 615 3.33 15.48 32.33
N LEU A 616 3.73 16.28 31.35
CA LEU A 616 3.45 17.71 31.32
C LEU A 616 2.05 17.99 30.77
N SER A 617 1.68 17.39 29.63
CA SER A 617 0.48 17.74 28.86
C SER A 617 -0.81 17.04 29.30
N CYS A 618 -0.74 15.84 29.88
CA CYS A 618 -1.91 15.00 30.16
C CYS A 618 -2.24 15.01 31.66
N GLN A 619 -2.65 16.16 32.17
CA GLN A 619 -2.89 16.36 33.61
C GLN A 619 -3.94 15.40 34.19
N ASP A 620 -4.89 14.96 33.36
CA ASP A 620 -5.97 14.08 33.77
C ASP A 620 -5.63 12.59 33.87
N SER A 621 -4.49 12.16 33.35
CA SER A 621 -4.10 10.75 33.44
C SER A 621 -3.84 10.34 34.89
N LEU A 622 -4.30 9.16 35.28
CA LEU A 622 -4.11 8.61 36.63
C LEU A 622 -2.63 8.56 37.05
N TRP A 623 -1.75 8.13 36.14
CA TRP A 623 -0.30 8.10 36.39
C TRP A 623 0.27 9.51 36.64
N VAL A 624 -0.20 10.51 35.88
CA VAL A 624 0.23 11.90 36.01
C VAL A 624 -0.27 12.51 37.30
N LYS A 625 -1.56 12.31 37.66
CA LYS A 625 -2.12 12.74 38.96
C LYS A 625 -1.33 12.14 40.13
N TRP A 626 -1.04 10.85 40.06
CA TRP A 626 -0.26 10.16 41.10
C TRP A 626 1.17 10.70 41.21
N THR A 627 1.83 10.90 40.07
CA THR A 627 3.20 11.44 40.01
C THR A 627 3.25 12.88 40.53
N ARG A 628 2.27 13.71 40.18
CA ARG A 628 2.16 15.08 40.70
C ARG A 628 1.99 15.08 42.21
N MET A 629 1.08 14.29 42.77
CA MET A 629 0.80 14.31 44.21
C MET A 629 1.90 13.67 45.06
N ASN A 630 2.56 12.61 44.57
CA ASN A 630 3.54 11.85 45.36
C ASN A 630 5.00 12.21 45.07
N LEU A 631 5.34 12.53 43.81
CA LEU A 631 6.73 12.76 43.40
C LEU A 631 7.04 14.25 43.20
N LEU A 632 6.19 15.01 42.49
CA LEU A 632 6.41 16.44 42.24
C LEU A 632 5.96 17.32 43.42
N LYS A 633 4.86 16.95 44.09
CA LYS A 633 4.16 17.76 45.10
C LYS A 633 3.86 19.17 44.57
N LYS A 634 4.55 20.20 45.10
CA LYS A 634 4.46 21.60 44.66
C LYS A 634 5.66 22.06 43.81
N GLU A 635 6.59 21.15 43.50
CA GLU A 635 7.75 21.46 42.68
C GLU A 635 7.47 21.30 41.19
N SER A 636 8.14 22.12 40.37
CA SER A 636 8.15 21.93 38.93
C SER A 636 8.99 20.71 38.57
N PHE A 637 8.58 19.95 37.55
CA PHE A 637 9.41 18.87 37.00
C PHE A 637 10.82 19.34 36.62
N TRP A 638 10.94 20.61 36.22
CA TRP A 638 12.18 21.25 35.81
C TRP A 638 13.15 21.56 36.96
N SER A 639 12.67 21.65 38.21
CA SER A 639 13.49 22.04 39.37
C SER A 639 14.09 20.85 40.14
N ILE A 640 13.54 19.65 39.99
CA ILE A 640 13.94 18.47 40.80
C ILE A 640 15.37 18.04 40.52
N GLY A 641 16.20 17.85 41.55
CA GLY A 641 17.56 17.35 41.38
C GLY A 641 17.64 15.96 40.71
N THR A 642 18.62 15.74 39.83
CA THR A 642 18.87 14.46 39.15
C THR A 642 19.19 13.30 40.09
N HIS A 643 19.59 13.61 41.33
CA HIS A 643 19.95 12.65 42.38
C HIS A 643 18.79 12.28 43.33
N SER A 644 17.57 12.78 43.08
CA SER A 644 16.41 12.44 43.91
C SER A 644 16.16 10.93 43.98
N THR A 645 16.02 10.41 45.20
CA THR A 645 15.72 9.00 45.50
C THR A 645 14.23 8.71 45.61
N LEU A 646 13.36 9.73 45.49
CA LEU A 646 11.93 9.65 45.78
C LEU A 646 11.17 8.68 44.85
N GLY A 647 11.41 8.73 43.54
CA GLY A 647 10.71 7.89 42.54
C GLY A 647 11.47 6.63 42.10
N SER A 648 10.85 5.78 41.29
CA SER A 648 11.45 4.54 40.79
C SER A 648 12.68 4.77 39.93
N TRP A 649 13.32 3.69 39.50
CA TRP A 649 14.40 3.77 38.53
C TRP A 649 13.94 4.32 37.17
N ILE A 650 12.63 4.22 36.83
CA ILE A 650 12.05 4.83 35.63
C ILE A 650 11.98 6.35 35.80
N TRP A 651 11.41 6.82 36.92
CA TRP A 651 11.36 8.24 37.26
C TRP A 651 12.74 8.91 37.19
N ARG A 652 13.74 8.31 37.85
CA ARG A 652 15.13 8.80 37.83
C ARG A 652 15.72 8.88 36.42
N ARG A 653 15.26 8.02 35.49
CA ARG A 653 15.70 8.05 34.09
C ARG A 653 14.96 9.08 33.24
N LEU A 654 13.71 9.42 33.57
CA LEU A 654 13.00 10.54 32.96
C LEU A 654 13.69 11.86 33.33
N LEU A 655 14.06 12.04 34.61
CA LEU A 655 14.83 13.20 35.07
C LEU A 655 16.15 13.40 34.29
N LYS A 656 16.84 12.31 33.91
CA LYS A 656 18.09 12.39 33.10
C LYS A 656 17.91 12.95 31.70
N HIS A 657 16.71 12.90 31.11
CA HIS A 657 16.45 13.43 29.76
C HIS A 657 15.78 14.80 29.77
N ARG A 658 15.61 15.38 30.95
CA ARG A 658 14.93 16.64 31.16
C ARG A 658 15.55 17.81 30.40
N GLU A 659 16.88 17.95 30.45
CA GLU A 659 17.57 19.06 29.75
C GLU A 659 17.36 18.97 28.23
N VAL A 660 17.32 17.75 27.68
CA VAL A 660 16.94 17.56 26.29
C VAL A 660 15.48 17.95 26.08
N ALA A 661 14.56 17.51 26.94
CA ALA A 661 13.14 17.84 26.83
C ALA A 661 12.83 19.35 26.91
N LYS A 662 13.58 20.13 27.70
CA LYS A 662 13.44 21.59 27.78
C LYS A 662 13.55 22.26 26.40
N SER A 663 14.50 21.81 25.57
CA SER A 663 14.70 22.35 24.21
C SER A 663 13.54 22.07 23.23
N PHE A 664 12.63 21.15 23.58
CA PHE A 664 11.46 20.81 22.79
C PHE A 664 10.16 21.39 23.34
N CYS A 665 10.16 21.94 24.56
CA CYS A 665 8.95 22.35 25.26
C CYS A 665 8.81 23.88 25.28
N LYS A 666 7.62 24.35 24.88
CA LYS A 666 7.18 25.74 25.03
C LYS A 666 5.76 25.75 25.55
N ILE A 667 5.38 26.75 26.32
CA ILE A 667 4.02 26.90 26.83
C ILE A 667 3.36 28.10 26.16
N GLU A 668 2.19 27.85 25.60
CA GLU A 668 1.25 28.89 25.21
C GLU A 668 0.34 29.16 26.41
N VAL A 669 0.52 30.36 26.96
CA VAL A 669 -0.16 30.78 28.18
C VAL A 669 -1.55 31.28 27.84
N ASN A 670 -2.54 30.74 28.54
CA ASN A 670 -3.90 31.23 28.57
C ASN A 670 -4.21 31.67 30.02
N ASN A 671 -4.83 30.83 30.83
CA ASN A 671 -5.18 31.17 32.21
C ASN A 671 -3.99 31.23 33.19
N GLY A 672 -2.82 30.70 32.83
CA GLY A 672 -1.58 30.76 33.62
C GLY A 672 -1.58 29.89 34.89
N VAL A 673 -2.62 29.09 35.13
CA VAL A 673 -2.81 28.34 36.38
C VAL A 673 -1.80 27.20 36.51
N ASN A 674 -1.47 26.55 35.40
CA ASN A 674 -0.60 25.37 35.38
C ASN A 674 0.82 25.68 34.90
N THR A 675 1.13 26.96 34.68
CA THR A 675 2.42 27.43 34.17
C THR A 675 3.27 27.97 35.31
N SER A 676 4.45 27.39 35.52
CA SER A 676 5.45 27.91 36.46
C SER A 676 6.09 29.18 35.94
N PHE A 677 6.07 30.24 36.75
CA PHE A 677 6.66 31.54 36.36
C PHE A 677 8.16 31.41 36.01
N TRP A 678 8.92 30.67 36.83
CA TRP A 678 10.38 30.62 36.71
C TRP A 678 10.90 29.55 35.76
N PHE A 679 10.27 28.37 35.76
CA PHE A 679 10.86 27.17 35.18
C PHE A 679 10.31 26.81 33.80
N ASP A 680 9.08 27.22 33.49
CA ASP A 680 8.47 26.92 32.21
C ASP A 680 8.87 27.94 31.14
N ASN A 681 8.95 27.48 29.90
CA ASN A 681 9.29 28.32 28.75
C ASN A 681 8.02 28.97 28.16
N TRP A 682 7.52 30.00 28.83
CA TRP A 682 6.35 30.77 28.39
C TRP A 682 6.70 32.16 27.82
N SER A 683 7.95 32.61 27.99
CA SER A 683 8.44 33.90 27.50
C SER A 683 9.25 33.76 26.21
N GLU A 684 9.47 34.86 25.50
CA GLU A 684 10.38 34.89 24.34
C GLU A 684 11.85 34.73 24.73
N LYS A 685 12.20 35.06 25.98
CA LYS A 685 13.56 34.95 26.54
C LYS A 685 13.87 33.56 27.10
N GLY A 686 12.94 32.60 27.00
CA GLY A 686 13.10 31.26 27.56
C GLY A 686 12.65 31.15 29.03
N PRO A 687 13.06 30.08 29.75
CA PRO A 687 12.84 29.97 31.18
C PRO A 687 13.59 31.06 31.95
N LEU A 688 12.85 31.90 32.67
CA LEU A 688 13.40 33.10 33.33
C LEU A 688 14.47 32.78 34.39
N ILE A 689 14.37 31.61 35.03
CA ILE A 689 15.36 31.15 36.03
C ILE A 689 16.77 31.00 35.46
N ASN A 690 16.91 30.73 34.15
CA ASN A 690 18.22 30.58 33.52
C ASN A 690 18.95 31.93 33.38
N LEU A 691 18.21 33.05 33.41
CA LEU A 691 18.76 34.39 33.23
C LEU A 691 19.13 35.03 34.58
N THR A 692 18.29 34.86 35.60
CA THR A 692 18.49 35.49 36.92
C THR A 692 19.09 34.57 37.97
N GLY A 693 19.20 33.27 37.65
CA GLY A 693 19.62 32.25 38.60
C GLY A 693 18.74 32.17 39.84
N ALA A 694 19.31 31.59 40.90
CA ALA A 694 18.64 31.34 42.18
C ALA A 694 18.15 32.62 42.90
N ARG A 695 18.82 33.77 42.70
CA ARG A 695 18.53 35.05 43.39
C ARG A 695 17.35 35.82 42.79
N GLY A 696 17.05 35.64 41.49
CA GLY A 696 15.94 36.33 40.84
C GLY A 696 14.57 36.17 41.51
N ALA A 697 14.31 35.01 42.14
CA ALA A 697 13.08 34.78 42.91
C ALA A 697 12.94 35.73 44.12
N ILE A 698 14.05 36.08 44.75
CA ILE A 698 14.10 37.01 45.89
C ILE A 698 13.98 38.44 45.36
N ASP A 699 14.76 38.79 44.34
CA ASP A 699 14.82 40.16 43.80
C ASP A 699 13.46 40.60 43.21
N MET A 700 12.76 39.69 42.53
CA MET A 700 11.40 39.94 42.05
C MET A 700 10.34 39.73 43.14
N GLY A 701 10.64 39.12 44.28
CA GLY A 701 9.61 38.75 45.26
C GLY A 701 8.54 37.83 44.70
N ILE A 702 8.90 36.98 43.72
CA ILE A 702 8.03 35.92 43.17
C ILE A 702 8.62 34.60 43.62
N SER A 703 7.88 33.88 44.48
CA SER A 703 8.33 32.57 44.98
C SER A 703 8.65 31.61 43.83
N ARG A 704 9.64 30.73 44.03
CA ARG A 704 10.08 29.74 43.03
C ARG A 704 8.96 28.79 42.58
N HIS A 705 7.97 28.57 43.45
CA HIS A 705 6.84 27.67 43.20
C HIS A 705 5.61 28.40 42.67
N MET A 706 5.67 29.72 42.52
CA MET A 706 4.53 30.53 42.10
C MET A 706 4.20 30.27 40.63
N THR A 707 2.90 30.14 40.35
CA THR A 707 2.40 30.04 38.98
C THR A 707 2.25 31.42 38.35
N LEU A 708 2.10 31.47 37.03
CA LEU A 708 1.90 32.72 36.33
C LEU A 708 0.58 33.41 36.74
N ALA A 709 -0.49 32.65 36.96
CA ALA A 709 -1.75 33.15 37.49
C ALA A 709 -1.62 33.76 38.90
N GLU A 710 -0.84 33.12 39.78
CA GLU A 710 -0.57 33.66 41.12
C GLU A 710 0.29 34.93 41.04
N ALA A 711 1.27 34.97 40.14
CA ALA A 711 2.09 36.15 39.92
C ALA A 711 1.26 37.35 39.40
N TRP A 712 0.24 37.10 38.58
CA TRP A 712 -0.69 38.13 38.10
C TRP A 712 -1.64 38.65 39.19
N SER A 713 -2.12 37.77 40.07
CA SER A 713 -3.19 38.11 41.03
C SER A 713 -2.66 38.69 42.35
N ARG A 714 -1.52 38.22 42.83
CA ARG A 714 -1.03 38.52 44.18
C ARG A 714 -0.01 39.66 44.24
N ARG A 715 0.35 40.27 43.11
CA ARG A 715 1.52 41.17 43.03
C ARG A 715 1.16 42.53 42.44
N ARG A 716 1.73 43.57 43.06
CA ARG A 716 1.77 44.93 42.50
C ARG A 716 3.10 45.11 41.74
N ARG A 717 3.05 45.71 40.56
CA ARG A 717 4.23 46.01 39.72
C ARG A 717 5.27 46.79 40.53
N LYS A 718 6.55 46.42 40.39
CA LYS A 718 7.68 47.13 41.00
C LYS A 718 8.65 47.56 39.91
N ARG A 719 9.38 48.65 40.15
CA ARG A 719 10.53 49.05 39.34
C ARG A 719 11.79 48.57 40.04
N HIS A 720 12.57 47.75 39.35
CA HIS A 720 13.80 47.16 39.86
C HIS A 720 15.00 47.98 39.43
N ARG A 721 16.07 47.94 40.23
CA ARG A 721 17.36 48.55 39.84
C ARG A 721 18.03 47.80 38.68
N VAL A 722 17.74 46.51 38.54
CA VAL A 722 18.26 45.65 37.48
C VAL A 722 17.31 45.66 36.28
N GLU A 723 17.80 46.05 35.11
CA GLU A 723 17.01 46.24 33.89
C GLU A 723 16.30 44.97 33.43
N ILE A 724 16.97 43.81 33.45
CA ILE A 724 16.37 42.52 33.05
C ILE A 724 15.12 42.15 33.87
N LEU A 725 15.04 42.60 35.13
CA LEU A 725 13.87 42.36 35.97
C LEU A 725 12.71 43.28 35.56
N ASN A 726 12.99 44.51 35.09
CA ASN A 726 11.97 45.38 34.52
C ASN A 726 11.42 44.83 33.20
N GLU A 727 12.28 44.26 32.35
CA GLU A 727 11.83 43.56 31.14
C GLU A 727 10.88 42.40 31.47
N PHE A 728 11.14 41.66 32.56
CA PHE A 728 10.25 40.58 32.99
C PHE A 728 8.89 41.10 33.46
N GLU A 729 8.84 42.25 34.12
CA GLU A 729 7.59 42.93 34.47
C GLU A 729 6.78 43.33 33.23
N GLU A 730 7.46 43.81 32.18
CA GLU A 730 6.83 44.17 30.90
C GLU A 730 6.28 42.95 30.17
N ILE A 731 7.07 41.87 30.07
CA ILE A 731 6.62 40.60 29.49
C ILE A 731 5.42 40.04 30.26
N LEU A 732 5.46 40.11 31.60
CA LEU A 732 4.37 39.66 32.45
C LEU A 732 3.08 40.45 32.20
N LEU A 733 3.18 41.77 32.03
CA LEU A 733 2.06 42.65 31.71
C LEU A 733 1.49 42.38 30.32
N GLN A 734 2.35 42.22 29.31
CA GLN A 734 1.94 41.91 27.95
C GLN A 734 1.15 40.59 27.90
N LYS A 735 1.61 39.55 28.60
CA LYS A 735 0.89 38.27 28.70
C LYS A 735 -0.39 38.37 29.50
N TYR A 736 -0.44 39.20 30.54
CA TYR A 736 -1.67 39.46 31.29
C TYR A 736 -2.77 40.08 30.42
N GLN A 737 -2.42 41.03 29.53
CA GLN A 737 -3.36 41.71 28.64
C GLN A 737 -3.98 40.78 27.59
N HIS A 738 -3.23 39.78 27.13
CA HIS A 738 -3.67 38.83 26.10
C HIS A 738 -4.16 37.50 26.66
N ARG A 739 -4.39 37.40 27.98
CA ARG A 739 -4.78 36.14 28.61
C ARG A 739 -6.21 35.76 28.22
N ASN A 740 -6.43 34.47 28.01
CA ASN A 740 -7.78 33.90 27.93
C ASN A 740 -8.04 33.07 29.20
N ILE A 741 -9.03 33.49 30.00
CA ILE A 741 -9.33 32.86 31.30
C ILE A 741 -10.10 31.53 31.09
N GLU A 742 -10.84 31.40 29.99
CA GLU A 742 -11.66 30.22 29.68
C GLU A 742 -10.84 29.04 29.15
N LEU A 743 -9.67 29.32 28.56
CA LEU A 743 -8.79 28.30 27.99
C LEU A 743 -7.69 27.90 28.96
N GLU A 744 -7.38 26.61 29.00
CA GLU A 744 -6.21 26.09 29.73
C GLU A 744 -4.90 26.36 28.98
N ASP A 745 -3.81 26.50 29.72
CA ASP A 745 -2.47 26.61 29.15
C ASP A 745 -2.12 25.39 28.27
N ALA A 746 -1.58 25.64 27.08
CA ALA A 746 -1.25 24.59 26.12
C ALA A 746 0.26 24.32 26.05
N ILE A 747 0.65 23.06 26.26
CA ILE A 747 2.05 22.64 26.10
C ILE A 747 2.33 22.32 24.64
N LEU A 748 3.19 23.14 24.05
CA LEU A 748 3.64 22.99 22.68
C LEU A 748 4.96 22.21 22.62
N TRP A 749 5.03 21.27 21.69
CA TRP A 749 6.21 20.46 21.41
C TRP A 749 6.81 20.84 20.06
N ARG A 750 8.14 20.97 20.00
CA ARG A 750 8.89 21.31 18.78
C ARG A 750 8.71 20.22 17.72
N GLY A 751 8.12 20.61 16.58
CA GLY A 751 7.83 19.77 15.44
C GLY A 751 8.77 20.01 14.25
N LYS A 752 8.32 19.66 13.04
CA LYS A 752 9.06 19.91 11.79
C LYS A 752 9.31 21.42 11.59
N GLU A 753 10.49 21.78 11.08
CA GLU A 753 10.88 23.18 10.81
C GLU A 753 10.75 24.08 12.05
N ASP A 754 10.99 23.51 13.23
CA ASP A 754 10.94 24.21 14.52
C ASP A 754 9.58 24.81 14.88
N VAL A 755 8.51 24.37 14.21
CA VAL A 755 7.14 24.77 14.51
C VAL A 755 6.65 24.02 15.76
N PHE A 756 6.29 24.77 16.79
CA PHE A 756 5.75 24.26 18.04
C PHE A 756 4.25 23.98 17.92
N LYS A 757 3.80 22.78 18.33
CA LYS A 757 2.38 22.37 18.25
C LYS A 757 1.96 21.62 19.52
N ALA A 758 0.69 21.67 19.90
CA ALA A 758 0.10 20.91 21.00
C ALA A 758 -0.02 19.40 20.73
N ARG A 759 0.95 18.80 20.04
CA ARG A 759 1.00 17.37 19.72
C ARG A 759 2.42 16.85 19.66
N PHE A 760 2.65 15.66 20.20
CA PHE A 760 3.93 14.98 20.08
C PHE A 760 4.06 14.22 18.76
N SER A 761 5.12 14.50 18.00
CA SER A 761 5.48 13.75 16.80
C SER A 761 6.75 12.94 17.05
N THR A 762 6.63 11.61 17.13
CA THR A 762 7.79 10.70 17.26
C THR A 762 8.77 10.89 16.10
N LYS A 763 8.25 11.08 14.88
CA LYS A 763 9.08 11.22 13.67
C LYS A 763 9.88 12.52 13.69
N ASP A 764 9.24 13.64 14.01
CA ASP A 764 9.91 14.94 13.99
C ASP A 764 10.88 15.07 15.17
N THR A 765 10.49 14.58 16.36
CA THR A 765 11.39 14.51 17.52
C THR A 765 12.61 13.66 17.20
N TRP A 766 12.45 12.50 16.55
CA TRP A 766 13.57 11.67 16.10
C TRP A 766 14.49 12.41 15.13
N ASN A 767 13.93 13.14 14.16
CA ASN A 767 14.72 13.92 13.20
C ASN A 767 15.58 15.02 13.86
N HIS A 768 15.10 15.60 14.96
CA HIS A 768 15.84 16.62 15.71
C HIS A 768 16.95 16.05 16.61
N ILE A 769 16.78 14.84 17.14
CA ILE A 769 17.77 14.25 18.08
C ILE A 769 18.83 13.38 17.41
N ARG A 770 18.57 12.90 16.19
CA ARG A 770 19.46 11.98 15.48
C ARG A 770 20.70 12.69 14.96
N THR A 771 21.78 11.94 14.77
CA THR A 771 22.95 12.46 14.06
C THR A 771 22.67 12.45 12.55
N SER A 772 22.51 13.63 11.95
CA SER A 772 22.27 13.76 10.51
C SER A 772 23.56 13.58 9.70
N SER A 773 23.51 12.80 8.63
CA SER A 773 24.59 12.66 7.64
C SER A 773 24.24 13.36 6.33
N ASN A 774 25.23 13.66 5.50
CA ASN A 774 25.01 14.26 4.18
C ASN A 774 24.15 13.37 3.29
N GLN A 775 23.23 14.00 2.56
CA GLN A 775 22.38 13.32 1.59
C GLN A 775 23.23 12.72 0.47
N ARG A 776 22.98 11.48 0.10
CA ARG A 776 23.68 10.79 -1.00
C ARG A 776 23.00 11.11 -2.32
N ALA A 777 23.73 11.61 -3.31
CA ALA A 777 23.16 11.94 -4.64
C ALA A 777 22.37 10.75 -5.25
N TRP A 778 22.90 9.53 -5.13
CA TRP A 778 22.32 8.31 -5.71
C TRP A 778 21.03 7.80 -5.04
N HIS A 779 20.60 8.37 -3.91
CA HIS A 779 19.47 7.80 -3.17
C HIS A 779 18.17 7.77 -3.99
N LYS A 780 17.94 8.76 -4.88
CA LYS A 780 16.76 8.81 -5.76
C LYS A 780 16.79 7.74 -6.86
N GLY A 781 17.98 7.37 -7.32
CA GLY A 781 18.17 6.31 -8.33
C GLY A 781 17.93 4.90 -7.76
N VAL A 782 18.17 4.69 -6.47
CA VAL A 782 17.95 3.40 -5.80
C VAL A 782 16.57 3.30 -5.16
N TRP A 783 16.11 4.36 -4.51
CA TRP A 783 14.90 4.36 -3.72
C TRP A 783 13.83 5.24 -4.39
N PHE A 784 12.99 4.61 -5.19
CA PHE A 784 11.89 5.27 -5.91
C PHE A 784 10.58 4.46 -5.78
N ALA A 785 9.46 5.10 -6.11
CA ALA A 785 8.15 4.47 -6.05
C ALA A 785 8.06 3.27 -7.01
N HIS A 786 7.29 2.25 -6.64
CA HIS A 786 7.10 1.02 -7.44
C HIS A 786 8.36 0.18 -7.71
N ALA A 787 9.51 0.52 -7.10
CA ALA A 787 10.72 -0.30 -7.18
C ALA A 787 10.52 -1.65 -6.47
N THR A 788 11.07 -2.71 -7.04
CA THR A 788 10.97 -4.05 -6.46
C THR A 788 12.02 -4.21 -5.34
N PRO A 789 11.63 -4.45 -4.07
CA PRO A 789 12.54 -4.33 -2.92
C PRO A 789 13.83 -5.13 -3.02
N LYS A 790 13.80 -6.36 -3.56
CA LYS A 790 15.00 -7.20 -3.73
C LYS A 790 15.97 -6.64 -4.78
N PHE A 791 15.46 -5.99 -5.82
CA PHE A 791 16.29 -5.36 -6.84
C PHE A 791 16.93 -4.09 -6.29
N SER A 792 16.17 -3.27 -5.57
CA SER A 792 16.70 -2.07 -4.92
C SER A 792 17.74 -2.39 -3.85
N PHE A 793 17.55 -3.46 -3.06
CA PHE A 793 18.55 -3.91 -2.08
C PHE A 793 19.85 -4.37 -2.75
N CYS A 794 19.75 -5.11 -3.85
CA CYS A 794 20.91 -5.55 -4.62
C CYS A 794 21.67 -4.36 -5.25
N ALA A 795 20.93 -3.42 -5.86
CA ALA A 795 21.50 -2.19 -6.41
C ALA A 795 22.17 -1.32 -5.32
N TRP A 796 21.59 -1.22 -4.12
CA TRP A 796 22.19 -0.53 -2.98
C TRP A 796 23.55 -1.14 -2.58
N LEU A 797 23.64 -2.47 -2.51
CA LEU A 797 24.92 -3.16 -2.26
C LEU A 797 25.94 -2.93 -3.38
N ALA A 798 25.49 -2.93 -4.64
CA ALA A 798 26.34 -2.68 -5.80
C ALA A 798 26.93 -1.26 -5.77
N ILE A 799 26.10 -0.24 -5.52
CA ILE A 799 26.55 1.16 -5.42
C ILE A 799 27.55 1.36 -4.28
N ARG A 800 27.35 0.68 -3.14
CA ARG A 800 28.32 0.71 -2.02
C ARG A 800 29.58 -0.11 -2.26
N ASN A 801 29.70 -0.79 -3.40
CA ASN A 801 30.73 -1.77 -3.70
C ASN A 801 30.90 -2.81 -2.58
N ARG A 802 29.77 -3.41 -2.14
CA ARG A 802 29.69 -4.41 -1.05
C ARG A 802 29.18 -5.78 -1.51
N LEU A 803 29.07 -5.99 -2.82
CA LEU A 803 28.85 -7.33 -3.37
C LEU A 803 30.12 -8.18 -3.24
N SER A 804 29.99 -9.51 -3.31
CA SER A 804 31.11 -10.44 -3.15
C SER A 804 31.77 -10.71 -4.51
N THR A 805 32.27 -9.65 -5.14
CA THR A 805 33.02 -9.67 -6.40
C THR A 805 34.41 -10.26 -6.22
N GLY A 806 35.07 -10.71 -7.29
CA GLY A 806 36.38 -11.35 -7.25
C GLY A 806 37.45 -10.54 -6.51
N ASP A 807 37.54 -9.24 -6.80
CA ASP A 807 38.43 -8.28 -6.11
C ASP A 807 38.25 -8.27 -4.59
N ARG A 808 36.99 -8.33 -4.12
CA ARG A 808 36.67 -8.34 -2.68
C ARG A 808 36.88 -9.70 -2.04
N MET A 809 36.60 -10.79 -2.76
CA MET A 809 36.83 -12.13 -2.24
C MET A 809 38.31 -12.40 -2.00
N MET A 810 39.19 -11.88 -2.86
CA MET A 810 40.63 -11.93 -2.69
C MET A 810 41.07 -11.33 -1.35
N THR A 811 40.50 -10.18 -0.94
CA THR A 811 40.82 -9.56 0.36
C THR A 811 40.41 -10.40 1.58
N TRP A 812 39.54 -11.40 1.40
CA TRP A 812 39.10 -12.30 2.48
C TRP A 812 39.84 -13.63 2.48
N ASN A 813 40.24 -14.11 1.30
CA ASN A 813 40.98 -15.36 1.15
C ASN A 813 41.79 -15.33 -0.17
N ASN A 814 43.12 -15.31 -0.04
CA ASN A 814 44.06 -15.23 -1.16
C ASN A 814 43.93 -16.40 -2.16
N GLY A 815 43.35 -17.54 -1.77
CA GLY A 815 43.15 -18.71 -2.64
C GLY A 815 41.85 -18.72 -3.45
N THR A 816 41.03 -17.66 -3.44
CA THR A 816 39.74 -17.67 -4.15
C THR A 816 39.83 -17.25 -5.62
N PRO A 817 39.11 -17.91 -6.56
CA PRO A 817 39.10 -17.52 -7.97
C PRO A 817 38.58 -16.10 -8.19
N THR A 818 39.46 -15.22 -8.66
CA THR A 818 39.12 -13.82 -9.01
C THR A 818 38.68 -13.65 -10.45
N THR A 819 38.81 -14.69 -11.26
CA THR A 819 38.43 -14.66 -12.66
C THR A 819 36.93 -14.44 -12.84
N CYS A 820 36.58 -13.71 -13.88
CA CYS A 820 35.20 -13.45 -14.26
C CYS A 820 34.59 -14.71 -14.89
N VAL A 821 33.49 -15.21 -14.33
CA VAL A 821 32.84 -16.46 -14.80
C VAL A 821 32.14 -16.33 -16.15
N PHE A 822 31.99 -15.09 -16.64
CA PHE A 822 31.35 -14.83 -17.93
C PHE A 822 32.32 -14.75 -19.11
N CYS A 823 33.51 -14.17 -18.89
CA CYS A 823 34.46 -13.88 -19.97
C CYS A 823 35.91 -14.27 -19.64
N SER A 824 36.13 -14.93 -18.50
CA SER A 824 37.45 -15.39 -18.03
C SER A 824 38.50 -14.30 -17.80
N SER A 825 38.11 -13.02 -17.79
CA SER A 825 38.99 -11.90 -17.39
C SER A 825 39.64 -12.16 -16.02
N PRO A 826 40.92 -11.81 -15.82
CA PRO A 826 41.69 -12.16 -14.62
C PRO A 826 41.14 -11.55 -13.32
N MET A 827 40.49 -10.38 -13.41
CA MET A 827 39.95 -9.66 -12.25
C MET A 827 38.48 -9.28 -12.44
N GLU A 828 37.60 -9.92 -11.67
CA GLU A 828 36.17 -9.59 -11.60
C GLU A 828 35.93 -8.43 -10.62
N THR A 829 35.93 -7.19 -11.13
CA THR A 829 35.50 -6.00 -10.39
C THR A 829 34.00 -5.73 -10.55
N ARG A 830 33.41 -4.85 -9.74
CA ARG A 830 32.00 -4.41 -9.90
C ARG A 830 31.72 -3.87 -11.31
N ASP A 831 32.58 -2.97 -11.78
CA ASP A 831 32.39 -2.26 -13.04
C ASP A 831 32.54 -3.24 -14.21
N HIS A 832 33.51 -4.15 -14.11
CA HIS A 832 33.68 -5.26 -15.04
C HIS A 832 32.43 -6.16 -15.08
N LEU A 833 31.98 -6.64 -13.92
CA LEU A 833 30.89 -7.61 -13.83
C LEU A 833 29.58 -7.10 -14.44
N PHE A 834 29.21 -5.83 -14.24
CA PHE A 834 27.91 -5.32 -14.66
C PHE A 834 27.89 -4.71 -16.07
N PHE A 835 28.90 -3.92 -16.46
CA PHE A 835 28.79 -3.12 -17.70
C PHE A 835 29.96 -3.26 -18.68
N GLN A 836 31.13 -3.76 -18.27
CA GLN A 836 32.30 -3.88 -19.17
C GLN A 836 32.57 -5.31 -19.67
N CYS A 837 32.11 -6.34 -18.96
CA CYS A 837 32.20 -7.73 -19.42
C CYS A 837 31.40 -7.92 -20.71
N CYS A 838 31.92 -8.65 -21.70
CA CYS A 838 31.26 -8.86 -23.01
C CYS A 838 29.82 -9.38 -22.86
N TYR A 839 29.60 -10.42 -22.05
CA TYR A 839 28.28 -11.00 -21.78
C TYR A 839 27.32 -9.99 -21.12
N SER A 840 27.78 -9.27 -20.09
CA SER A 840 26.94 -8.31 -19.37
C SER A 840 26.69 -7.04 -20.18
N SER A 841 27.66 -6.62 -20.99
CA SER A 841 27.58 -5.47 -21.90
C SER A 841 26.58 -5.73 -23.02
N GLU A 842 26.54 -6.95 -23.57
CA GLU A 842 25.51 -7.36 -24.55
C GLU A 842 24.10 -7.20 -23.96
N ILE A 843 23.87 -7.72 -22.75
CA ILE A 843 22.59 -7.63 -22.05
C ILE A 843 22.24 -6.16 -21.75
N TRP A 844 23.18 -5.39 -21.21
CA TRP A 844 22.96 -3.99 -20.87
C TRP A 844 22.66 -3.15 -22.10
N THR A 845 23.41 -3.34 -23.19
CA THR A 845 23.22 -2.60 -24.44
C THR A 845 21.85 -2.90 -25.05
N SER A 846 21.45 -4.17 -25.11
CA SER A 846 20.16 -4.56 -25.68
C SER A 846 18.97 -3.93 -24.95
N ILE A 847 19.03 -3.85 -23.61
CA ILE A 847 17.89 -3.41 -22.79
C ILE A 847 17.93 -1.90 -22.54
N ALA A 848 19.12 -1.34 -22.30
CA ALA A 848 19.26 0.05 -21.86
C ALA A 848 19.46 1.05 -23.00
N LYS A 849 19.98 0.66 -24.18
CA LYS A 849 20.28 1.62 -25.27
C LYS A 849 19.05 2.42 -25.70
N ASN A 850 17.91 1.75 -25.92
CA ASN A 850 16.67 2.42 -26.30
C ASN A 850 16.04 3.22 -25.14
N VAL A 851 16.24 2.77 -23.91
CA VAL A 851 15.72 3.47 -22.72
C VAL A 851 16.57 4.69 -22.38
N TYR A 852 17.88 4.68 -22.61
CA TYR A 852 18.80 5.77 -22.24
C TYR A 852 19.09 6.72 -23.41
N LYS A 853 18.82 6.30 -24.66
CA LYS A 853 19.04 7.07 -25.89
C LYS A 853 20.45 7.67 -25.92
N ASP A 854 20.56 8.98 -26.11
CA ASP A 854 21.84 9.71 -26.23
C ASP A 854 22.68 9.71 -24.94
N ARG A 855 22.09 9.31 -23.80
CA ARG A 855 22.75 9.23 -22.49
C ARG A 855 23.22 7.80 -22.15
N PHE A 856 23.16 6.86 -23.11
CA PHE A 856 23.64 5.50 -22.90
C PHE A 856 25.14 5.46 -22.58
N SER A 857 25.52 4.68 -21.57
CA SER A 857 26.92 4.47 -21.21
C SER A 857 27.13 3.08 -20.60
N THR A 858 28.34 2.55 -20.79
CA THR A 858 28.84 1.34 -20.11
C THR A 858 29.73 1.68 -18.91
N LYS A 859 29.99 2.97 -18.63
CA LYS A 859 30.73 3.41 -17.44
C LYS A 859 29.81 3.48 -16.23
N TRP A 860 30.16 2.79 -15.15
CA TRP A 860 29.34 2.74 -13.92
C TRP A 860 29.01 4.13 -13.35
N SER A 861 30.01 5.02 -13.27
CA SER A 861 29.85 6.38 -12.75
C SER A 861 28.84 7.21 -13.57
N ALA A 862 28.93 7.15 -14.90
CA ALA A 862 28.01 7.85 -15.80
C ALA A 862 26.56 7.35 -15.64
N VAL A 863 26.37 6.03 -15.57
CA VAL A 863 25.04 5.42 -15.35
C VAL A 863 24.47 5.83 -13.99
N VAL A 864 25.28 5.79 -12.93
CA VAL A 864 24.84 6.18 -11.58
C VAL A 864 24.47 7.66 -11.53
N ASN A 865 25.21 8.55 -12.17
CA ASN A 865 24.86 9.98 -12.23
C ASN A 865 23.51 10.17 -12.93
N TYR A 866 23.30 9.54 -14.09
CA TYR A 866 22.05 9.67 -14.85
C TYR A 866 20.80 9.20 -14.07
N ILE A 867 20.87 8.06 -13.37
CA ILE A 867 19.74 7.57 -12.56
C ILE A 867 19.48 8.44 -11.32
N SER A 868 20.51 9.16 -10.85
CA SER A 868 20.44 10.05 -9.70
C SER A 868 19.77 11.38 -10.05
N ASP A 869 19.90 11.81 -11.29
CA ASP A 869 19.33 13.05 -11.80
C ASP A 869 17.79 13.03 -11.81
N SER A 870 17.22 14.23 -11.71
CA SER A 870 15.77 14.42 -11.76
C SER A 870 15.37 14.62 -13.22
N GLN A 871 14.75 13.60 -13.82
CA GLN A 871 14.28 13.65 -15.21
C GLN A 871 12.92 14.36 -15.27
N PRO A 872 12.64 15.17 -16.32
CA PRO A 872 11.35 15.85 -16.49
C PRO A 872 10.21 14.85 -16.78
N ASP A 873 10.49 13.78 -17.53
CA ASP A 873 9.55 12.68 -17.74
C ASP A 873 9.66 11.62 -16.63
N ARG A 874 8.54 11.40 -15.94
CA ARG A 874 8.40 10.43 -14.85
C ARG A 874 8.42 8.99 -15.34
N ILE A 875 7.90 8.71 -16.54
CA ILE A 875 7.92 7.36 -17.13
C ILE A 875 9.35 6.99 -17.46
N GLN A 876 10.05 7.87 -18.19
CA GLN A 876 11.47 7.71 -18.48
C GLN A 876 12.32 7.57 -17.21
N SER A 877 12.04 8.36 -16.16
CA SER A 877 12.71 8.24 -14.86
C SER A 877 12.48 6.86 -14.21
N PHE A 878 11.26 6.34 -14.24
CA PHE A 878 10.97 5.00 -13.71
C PHE A 878 11.66 3.91 -14.54
N LEU A 879 11.53 3.95 -15.87
CA LEU A 879 12.07 2.94 -16.77
C LEU A 879 13.59 2.87 -16.68
N SER A 880 14.28 4.01 -16.73
CA SER A 880 15.74 4.08 -16.58
C SER A 880 16.22 3.47 -15.26
N ARG A 881 15.64 3.90 -14.13
CA ARG A 881 16.00 3.42 -12.79
C ARG A 881 15.63 1.94 -12.58
N TYR A 882 14.47 1.51 -13.06
CA TYR A 882 14.01 0.13 -12.90
C TYR A 882 14.81 -0.83 -13.78
N THR A 883 15.11 -0.45 -15.02
CA THR A 883 15.98 -1.22 -15.93
C THR A 883 17.35 -1.44 -15.29
N PHE A 884 17.97 -0.39 -14.74
CA PHE A 884 19.22 -0.50 -13.99
C PHE A 884 19.14 -1.53 -12.85
N GLN A 885 18.09 -1.46 -12.02
CA GLN A 885 17.93 -2.37 -10.87
C GLN A 885 17.70 -3.83 -11.29
N VAL A 886 16.85 -4.07 -12.29
CA VAL A 886 16.54 -5.42 -12.76
C VAL A 886 17.76 -6.05 -13.42
N SER A 887 18.51 -5.28 -14.22
CA SER A 887 19.74 -5.74 -14.89
C SER A 887 20.80 -6.14 -13.87
N ILE A 888 21.12 -5.27 -12.89
CA ILE A 888 22.09 -5.58 -11.82
C ILE A 888 21.69 -6.86 -11.09
N HIS A 889 20.44 -6.97 -10.65
CA HIS A 889 20.02 -8.13 -9.89
C HIS A 889 20.05 -9.41 -10.72
N SER A 890 19.66 -9.36 -12.00
CA SER A 890 19.62 -10.52 -12.89
C SER A 890 21.01 -11.01 -13.25
N ILE A 891 21.93 -10.10 -13.59
CA ILE A 891 23.34 -10.40 -13.86
C ILE A 891 24.01 -10.97 -12.59
N TRP A 892 23.78 -10.36 -11.42
CA TRP A 892 24.32 -10.84 -10.15
C TRP A 892 23.84 -12.25 -9.82
N ARG A 893 22.56 -12.56 -10.09
CA ARG A 893 22.02 -13.90 -9.89
C ARG A 893 22.67 -14.90 -10.83
N GLU A 894 22.72 -14.61 -12.12
CA GLU A 894 23.34 -15.48 -13.13
C GLU A 894 24.80 -15.79 -12.80
N ARG A 895 25.57 -14.77 -12.37
CA ARG A 895 26.96 -14.95 -11.93
C ARG A 895 27.07 -15.96 -10.79
N ASN A 896 26.22 -15.81 -9.76
CA ASN A 896 26.26 -16.73 -8.61
C ASN A 896 25.79 -18.13 -8.98
N SER A 897 24.75 -18.26 -9.81
CA SER A 897 24.29 -19.54 -10.34
C SER A 897 25.43 -20.30 -11.02
N ARG A 898 26.18 -19.65 -11.93
CA ARG A 898 27.34 -20.28 -12.60
C ARG A 898 28.46 -20.65 -11.63
N ARG A 899 28.78 -19.79 -10.64
CA ARG A 899 29.78 -20.10 -9.60
C ARG A 899 29.38 -21.29 -8.72
N HIS A 900 28.10 -21.54 -8.56
CA HIS A 900 27.57 -22.68 -7.80
C HIS A 900 27.29 -23.92 -8.67
N GLY A 901 27.79 -23.95 -9.91
CA GLY A 901 27.69 -25.10 -10.80
C GLY A 901 26.37 -25.25 -11.55
N GLU A 902 25.49 -24.24 -11.53
CA GLU A 902 24.27 -24.25 -12.35
C GLU A 902 24.60 -24.02 -13.84
N LYS A 903 23.79 -24.61 -14.74
CA LYS A 903 23.96 -24.46 -16.20
C LYS A 903 23.89 -22.98 -16.62
N SER A 904 24.82 -22.58 -17.49
CA SER A 904 24.90 -21.22 -18.03
C SER A 904 23.70 -20.89 -18.91
N ARG A 905 23.21 -19.65 -18.81
CA ARG A 905 22.14 -19.14 -19.68
C ARG A 905 22.71 -18.24 -20.76
N SER A 906 22.18 -18.33 -21.98
CA SER A 906 22.51 -17.38 -23.04
C SER A 906 22.07 -15.95 -22.69
N ALA A 907 22.77 -14.95 -23.23
CA ALA A 907 22.42 -13.53 -23.04
C ALA A 907 20.99 -13.26 -23.55
N SER A 908 20.62 -13.83 -24.70
CA SER A 908 19.27 -13.71 -25.30
C SER A 908 18.13 -14.19 -24.40
N ASN A 909 18.35 -15.25 -23.61
CA ASN A 909 17.35 -15.75 -22.66
C ASN A 909 17.21 -14.83 -21.45
N LEU A 910 18.34 -14.30 -20.95
CA LEU A 910 18.34 -13.38 -19.82
C LEU A 910 17.70 -12.03 -20.20
N ILE A 911 17.95 -11.54 -21.42
CA ILE A 911 17.32 -10.34 -21.99
C ILE A 911 15.80 -10.48 -22.02
N ARG A 912 15.28 -11.58 -22.60
CA ARG A 912 13.83 -11.87 -22.64
C ARG A 912 13.21 -11.92 -21.24
N GLN A 913 13.93 -12.50 -20.28
CA GLN A 913 13.47 -12.57 -18.89
C GLN A 913 13.42 -11.18 -18.21
N ILE A 914 14.42 -10.33 -18.45
CA ILE A 914 14.47 -8.97 -17.90
C ILE A 914 13.34 -8.12 -18.51
N ASP A 915 13.19 -8.12 -19.84
CA ASP A 915 12.11 -7.40 -20.53
C ASP A 915 10.72 -7.83 -20.02
N LYS A 916 10.45 -9.14 -19.94
CA LYS A 916 9.21 -9.66 -19.36
C LYS A 916 9.00 -9.19 -17.92
N THR A 917 10.06 -9.09 -17.12
CA THR A 917 9.97 -8.61 -15.72
C THR A 917 9.62 -7.13 -15.65
N ILE A 918 10.15 -6.31 -16.56
CA ILE A 918 9.82 -4.88 -16.67
C ILE A 918 8.36 -4.70 -17.08
N ARG A 919 7.91 -5.39 -18.14
CA ARG A 919 6.50 -5.36 -18.61
C ARG A 919 5.52 -5.81 -17.54
N ASN A 920 5.82 -6.89 -16.83
CA ASN A 920 4.98 -7.38 -15.74
C ASN A 920 4.84 -6.34 -14.62
N GLN A 921 5.92 -5.61 -14.30
CA GLN A 921 5.85 -4.57 -13.28
C GLN A 921 4.98 -3.40 -13.73
N LEU A 922 5.10 -2.95 -14.98
CA LEU A 922 4.24 -1.91 -15.55
C LEU A 922 2.76 -2.32 -15.53
N SER A 923 2.46 -3.55 -15.95
CA SER A 923 1.09 -4.11 -15.87
C SER A 923 0.56 -4.16 -14.43
N THR A 924 1.42 -4.50 -13.46
CA THR A 924 1.05 -4.53 -12.05
C THR A 924 0.75 -3.14 -11.50
N ILE A 925 1.53 -2.13 -11.90
CA ILE A 925 1.29 -0.74 -11.50
C ILE A 925 -0.07 -0.27 -12.04
N LYS A 926 -0.40 -0.61 -13.29
CA LYS A 926 -1.72 -0.34 -13.89
C LYS A 926 -2.86 -0.95 -13.07
N LYS A 927 -2.77 -2.23 -12.70
CA LYS A 927 -3.79 -2.90 -11.86
C LYS A 927 -3.97 -2.28 -10.47
N LYS A 928 -2.95 -1.58 -9.94
CA LYS A 928 -3.02 -0.89 -8.64
C LYS A 928 -3.69 0.48 -8.70
N GLY A 929 -4.15 0.94 -9.89
CA GLY A 929 -4.91 2.17 -10.04
C GLY A 929 -4.07 3.46 -10.02
N ASP A 930 -2.75 3.38 -10.21
CA ASP A 930 -1.93 4.59 -10.38
C ASP A 930 -1.98 5.03 -11.86
N LEU A 931 -3.00 5.84 -12.18
CA LEU A 931 -3.29 6.37 -13.52
C LEU A 931 -2.14 7.25 -14.09
N ARG A 932 -1.18 7.66 -13.25
CA ARG A 932 -0.09 8.59 -13.60
C ARG A 932 0.98 8.00 -14.53
N LEU A 933 0.98 6.68 -14.72
CA LEU A 933 1.87 5.95 -15.64
C LEU A 933 1.11 5.35 -16.84
N GLU A 934 -0.15 5.72 -17.06
CA GLU A 934 -1.02 5.16 -18.12
C GLU A 934 -0.58 5.48 -19.54
N LYS A 935 0.05 6.64 -19.77
CA LYS A 935 0.51 7.04 -21.11
C LYS A 935 1.60 6.14 -21.69
N GLY A 936 2.24 5.28 -20.88
CA GLY A 936 3.32 4.39 -21.32
C GLY A 936 2.88 3.20 -22.18
N LEU A 937 1.57 2.99 -22.39
CA LEU A 937 1.02 1.87 -23.18
C LEU A 937 0.07 2.31 -24.31
N GLN A 938 -0.08 3.62 -24.58
CA GLN A 938 -0.95 4.14 -25.65
C GLN A 938 -0.31 4.09 -27.04
N THR A 939 1.01 3.87 -27.12
CA THR A 939 1.76 3.81 -28.37
C THR A 939 2.49 2.47 -28.48
N LEU A 940 2.25 1.75 -29.58
CA LEU A 940 2.89 0.48 -29.89
C LEU A 940 3.74 0.65 -31.15
N ILE A 941 5.05 0.47 -31.01
CA ILE A 941 6.01 0.50 -32.12
C ILE A 941 6.51 -0.92 -32.35
N LEU A 942 6.33 -1.43 -33.56
CA LEU A 942 6.76 -2.75 -33.98
C LEU A 942 7.69 -2.61 -35.18
N ASP A 943 8.96 -2.98 -35.01
CA ASP A 943 9.97 -2.94 -36.06
C ASP A 943 10.52 -4.36 -36.32
N SER A 944 10.53 -4.76 -37.59
CA SER A 944 11.19 -5.99 -38.07
C SER A 944 10.62 -7.29 -37.46
N ILE A 945 9.32 -7.28 -37.13
CA ILE A 945 8.61 -8.39 -36.51
C ILE A 945 7.95 -9.28 -37.57
N ARG A 946 7.88 -10.58 -37.30
CA ARG A 946 7.15 -11.56 -38.13
C ARG A 946 5.89 -11.99 -37.40
N PHE A 947 4.75 -11.92 -38.07
CA PHE A 947 3.46 -12.40 -37.57
C PHE A 947 2.96 -13.54 -38.46
N ASP A 948 2.39 -14.57 -37.85
CA ASP A 948 1.56 -15.56 -38.55
C ASP A 948 0.10 -15.04 -38.62
N SER A 949 -0.71 -15.58 -39.53
CA SER A 949 -2.11 -15.17 -39.74
C SER A 949 -2.92 -15.18 -38.44
N GLY A 950 -3.59 -14.06 -38.12
CA GLY A 950 -4.46 -13.90 -36.95
C GLY A 950 -3.74 -13.49 -35.66
N GLN A 951 -2.41 -13.57 -35.61
CA GLN A 951 -1.63 -13.16 -34.44
C GLN A 951 -1.63 -11.64 -34.26
N PHE A 952 -1.73 -10.89 -35.36
CA PHE A 952 -1.71 -9.44 -35.31
C PHE A 952 -3.00 -8.87 -34.73
N GLN A 953 -4.16 -9.38 -35.15
CA GLN A 953 -5.45 -9.05 -34.54
C GLN A 953 -5.54 -9.49 -33.08
N SER A 954 -4.94 -10.63 -32.72
CA SER A 954 -4.84 -11.09 -31.33
C SER A 954 -3.99 -10.17 -30.45
N LEU A 955 -2.96 -9.53 -31.02
CA LEU A 955 -2.11 -8.57 -30.31
C LEU A 955 -2.87 -7.28 -30.00
N LEU A 956 -3.64 -6.79 -30.98
CA LEU A 956 -4.42 -5.56 -30.86
C LEU A 956 -5.64 -5.72 -29.94
N SER A 957 -6.33 -6.86 -30.00
CA SER A 957 -7.42 -7.18 -29.06
C SER A 957 -6.92 -7.33 -27.61
N ALA A 958 -5.68 -7.75 -27.41
CA ALA A 958 -5.03 -7.76 -26.09
C ALA A 958 -4.64 -6.34 -25.58
N CYS A 959 -4.71 -5.32 -26.44
CA CYS A 959 -4.33 -3.94 -26.16
C CYS A 959 -5.50 -2.95 -26.36
N PRO A 960 -6.60 -3.04 -25.57
CA PRO A 960 -7.85 -2.33 -25.85
C PRO A 960 -7.79 -0.80 -25.72
N VAL A 961 -6.69 -0.23 -25.19
CA VAL A 961 -6.50 1.22 -24.97
C VAL A 961 -5.42 1.83 -25.87
N LEU A 962 -5.06 1.13 -26.96
CA LEU A 962 -3.99 1.56 -27.87
C LEU A 962 -4.48 2.70 -28.76
N GLU A 963 -3.84 3.88 -28.68
CA GLU A 963 -4.24 5.08 -29.43
C GLU A 963 -3.33 5.36 -30.64
N ALA A 964 -2.08 4.88 -30.63
CA ALA A 964 -1.13 5.07 -31.72
C ALA A 964 -0.36 3.77 -32.05
N LEU A 965 -0.28 3.44 -33.34
CA LEU A 965 0.40 2.25 -33.86
C LEU A 965 1.41 2.63 -34.95
N ASP A 966 2.66 2.19 -34.79
CA ASP A 966 3.72 2.36 -35.78
C ASP A 966 4.31 1.00 -36.18
N LEU A 967 4.21 0.67 -37.47
CA LEU A 967 4.68 -0.58 -38.05
C LEU A 967 5.79 -0.30 -39.08
N ALA A 968 7.02 -0.71 -38.74
CA ALA A 968 8.18 -0.64 -39.62
C ALA A 968 8.67 -2.06 -39.97
N ASN A 969 8.92 -2.34 -41.26
CA ASN A 969 9.58 -3.57 -41.73
C ASN A 969 8.91 -4.91 -41.31
N VAL A 970 7.60 -4.95 -41.14
CA VAL A 970 6.87 -6.18 -40.77
C VAL A 970 6.82 -7.15 -41.96
N ARG A 971 7.22 -8.41 -41.76
CA ARG A 971 7.25 -9.47 -42.81
C ARG A 971 6.37 -10.67 -42.41
N CYS A 972 5.47 -11.13 -43.28
CA CYS A 972 4.64 -12.33 -43.08
C CYS A 972 5.26 -13.57 -43.76
N LEU A 973 5.05 -14.76 -43.20
CA LEU A 973 5.71 -16.02 -43.61
C LEU A 973 5.00 -16.84 -44.70
N TYR A 974 3.87 -16.40 -45.26
CA TYR A 974 3.08 -17.21 -46.22
C TYR A 974 3.16 -16.77 -47.69
N ARG A 975 3.14 -17.76 -48.60
CA ARG A 975 3.14 -17.59 -50.07
C ARG A 975 1.76 -17.27 -50.69
N ASN A 976 0.66 -17.34 -49.95
CA ASN A 976 -0.69 -17.11 -50.49
C ASN A 976 -1.23 -15.70 -50.16
N HIS A 977 -2.01 -15.13 -51.08
CA HIS A 977 -2.53 -13.75 -51.12
C HIS A 977 -3.73 -13.47 -50.17
N GLU A 978 -3.78 -14.05 -48.98
CA GLU A 978 -4.86 -13.79 -48.02
C GLU A 978 -4.69 -12.42 -47.33
N ILE A 979 -5.81 -11.68 -47.22
CA ILE A 979 -5.90 -10.34 -46.63
C ILE A 979 -6.30 -10.49 -45.15
N GLU A 980 -5.59 -9.84 -44.24
CA GLU A 980 -5.87 -9.90 -42.81
C GLU A 980 -6.61 -8.65 -42.33
N THR A 981 -7.81 -8.83 -41.76
CA THR A 981 -8.62 -7.78 -41.14
C THR A 981 -8.23 -7.51 -39.70
N VAL A 982 -8.06 -6.24 -39.41
CA VAL A 982 -7.53 -5.65 -38.19
C VAL A 982 -8.53 -4.61 -37.69
N SER A 983 -9.24 -4.92 -36.61
CA SER A 983 -10.24 -4.01 -36.04
C SER A 983 -9.79 -3.46 -34.68
N SER A 984 -9.96 -2.14 -34.49
CA SER A 984 -9.67 -1.47 -33.22
C SER A 984 -10.50 -0.21 -33.03
N ALA A 985 -11.25 -0.16 -31.93
CA ALA A 985 -12.05 1.01 -31.56
C ALA A 985 -11.23 2.12 -30.87
N SER A 986 -10.02 1.84 -30.39
CA SER A 986 -9.21 2.82 -29.62
C SER A 986 -8.13 3.52 -30.43
N LEU A 987 -7.78 3.00 -31.62
CA LEU A 987 -6.72 3.56 -32.47
C LEU A 987 -7.14 4.90 -33.08
N LYS A 988 -6.28 5.91 -32.91
CA LYS A 988 -6.43 7.25 -33.47
C LYS A 988 -5.38 7.58 -34.53
N ASN A 989 -4.16 7.05 -34.37
CA ASN A 989 -3.04 7.31 -35.29
C ASN A 989 -2.41 5.99 -35.76
N VAL A 990 -2.28 5.81 -37.07
CA VAL A 990 -1.65 4.62 -37.66
C VAL A 990 -0.58 5.03 -38.67
N THR A 991 0.64 4.53 -38.49
CA THR A 991 1.74 4.64 -39.46
C THR A 991 2.18 3.25 -39.89
N MET A 992 2.22 3.01 -41.19
CA MET A 992 2.54 1.71 -41.76
C MET A 992 3.49 1.79 -42.94
N LYS A 993 4.57 1.01 -42.82
CA LYS A 993 5.48 0.69 -43.92
C LYS A 993 5.55 -0.83 -44.04
N CYS A 994 4.72 -1.41 -44.90
CA CYS A 994 4.62 -2.87 -45.05
C CYS A 994 4.79 -3.32 -46.51
N SER A 995 5.21 -4.58 -46.69
CA SER A 995 5.27 -5.25 -47.98
C SER A 995 3.94 -5.90 -48.42
N ARG A 996 2.90 -5.91 -47.58
CA ARG A 996 1.54 -6.43 -47.88
C ARG A 996 0.44 -5.51 -47.35
N VAL A 997 -0.80 -5.72 -47.81
CA VAL A 997 -2.01 -4.95 -47.46
C VAL A 997 -2.69 -5.55 -46.22
N TYR A 998 -2.89 -4.75 -45.18
CA TYR A 998 -3.73 -5.06 -44.00
C TYR A 998 -5.05 -4.29 -44.11
N LEU A 999 -6.13 -4.91 -43.65
CA LEU A 999 -7.50 -4.39 -43.74
C LEU A 999 -7.87 -3.76 -42.39
N PHE A 1000 -8.05 -2.43 -42.29
CA PHE A 1000 -8.36 -1.76 -41.03
C PHE A 1000 -9.84 -1.43 -40.92
N ASP A 1001 -10.44 -1.83 -39.79
CA ASP A 1001 -11.77 -1.42 -39.33
C ASP A 1001 -11.59 -0.63 -38.03
N THR A 1002 -11.34 0.68 -38.18
CA THR A 1002 -10.96 1.58 -37.08
C THR A 1002 -11.75 2.89 -37.19
N PRO A 1003 -12.98 2.95 -36.64
CA PRO A 1003 -13.87 4.09 -36.83
C PRO A 1003 -13.31 5.39 -36.25
N ASN A 1004 -12.53 5.34 -35.17
CA ASN A 1004 -11.97 6.52 -34.50
C ASN A 1004 -10.61 6.99 -35.06
N LEU A 1005 -10.22 6.52 -36.25
CA LEU A 1005 -8.92 6.87 -36.84
C LEU A 1005 -8.92 8.32 -37.34
N VAL A 1006 -7.98 9.12 -36.83
CA VAL A 1006 -7.83 10.55 -37.16
C VAL A 1006 -6.71 10.79 -38.18
N CYS A 1007 -5.63 10.02 -38.09
CA CYS A 1007 -4.46 10.15 -38.97
C CYS A 1007 -3.97 8.80 -39.50
N LEU A 1008 -3.78 8.71 -40.83
CA LEU A 1008 -3.31 7.52 -41.53
C LEU A 1008 -2.09 7.85 -42.40
N ASN A 1009 -0.96 7.19 -42.13
CA ASN A 1009 0.20 7.18 -43.03
C ASN A 1009 0.42 5.75 -43.56
N TYR A 1010 0.12 5.55 -44.84
CA TYR A 1010 0.03 4.25 -45.47
C TYR A 1010 1.03 4.11 -46.61
N THR A 1011 1.99 3.20 -46.45
CA THR A 1011 2.94 2.82 -47.51
C THR A 1011 2.88 1.32 -47.77
N ALA A 1012 2.43 0.92 -48.97
CA ALA A 1012 2.26 -0.49 -49.35
C ALA A 1012 2.37 -0.74 -50.87
N PHE A 1013 2.48 -2.00 -51.29
CA PHE A 1013 2.38 -2.42 -52.69
C PHE A 1013 0.92 -2.52 -53.15
N VAL A 1014 0.65 -2.28 -54.44
CA VAL A 1014 -0.68 -2.48 -55.04
C VAL A 1014 -1.04 -3.97 -55.03
N HIS A 1015 -2.20 -4.31 -54.47
CA HIS A 1015 -2.73 -5.67 -54.35
C HIS A 1015 -4.10 -5.81 -55.04
N ASP A 1016 -4.48 -7.04 -55.40
CA ASP A 1016 -5.69 -7.36 -56.16
C ASP A 1016 -7.01 -7.04 -55.46
N ASN A 1017 -6.99 -6.67 -54.17
CA ASN A 1017 -8.21 -6.42 -53.39
C ASN A 1017 -7.89 -5.46 -52.22
N PHE A 1018 -8.46 -4.25 -52.26
CA PHE A 1018 -8.31 -3.21 -51.23
C PHE A 1018 -9.68 -2.89 -50.63
N PRO A 1019 -9.93 -3.24 -49.36
CA PRO A 1019 -11.12 -2.77 -48.67
C PRO A 1019 -10.73 -2.09 -47.34
N LEU A 1020 -10.33 -0.82 -47.36
CA LEU A 1020 -10.43 -0.04 -46.12
C LEU A 1020 -11.93 0.15 -45.85
N VAL A 1021 -12.42 -0.27 -44.68
CA VAL A 1021 -13.84 -0.17 -44.34
C VAL A 1021 -13.92 0.72 -43.09
N ASN A 1022 -14.80 1.72 -43.14
CA ASN A 1022 -15.18 2.54 -41.98
C ASN A 1022 -14.11 3.52 -41.43
N LEU A 1023 -13.82 4.59 -42.19
CA LEU A 1023 -12.88 5.67 -41.83
C LEU A 1023 -13.59 7.05 -41.72
N GLU A 1024 -14.77 7.09 -41.11
CA GLU A 1024 -15.62 8.29 -41.07
C GLU A 1024 -14.95 9.53 -40.44
N TYR A 1025 -14.06 9.32 -39.46
CA TYR A 1025 -13.41 10.38 -38.69
C TYR A 1025 -11.99 10.73 -39.18
N LEU A 1026 -11.56 10.19 -40.33
CA LEU A 1026 -10.21 10.42 -40.86
C LEU A 1026 -10.05 11.88 -41.32
N VAL A 1027 -9.11 12.59 -40.71
CA VAL A 1027 -8.85 14.01 -41.01
C VAL A 1027 -7.62 14.20 -41.92
N ASP A 1028 -6.57 13.41 -41.69
CA ASP A 1028 -5.30 13.49 -42.41
C ASP A 1028 -4.89 12.11 -42.96
N ALA A 1029 -4.56 12.06 -44.25
CA ALA A 1029 -4.13 10.85 -44.93
C ALA A 1029 -2.89 11.07 -45.79
N GLN A 1030 -1.90 10.18 -45.66
CA GLN A 1030 -0.75 10.10 -46.55
C GLN A 1030 -0.68 8.72 -47.20
N ILE A 1031 -0.78 8.68 -48.54
CA ILE A 1031 -0.85 7.41 -49.29
C ILE A 1031 0.34 7.30 -50.26
N LYS A 1032 1.16 6.28 -50.04
CA LYS A 1032 2.33 5.95 -50.87
C LYS A 1032 2.22 4.52 -51.40
N LEU A 1033 1.78 4.36 -52.65
CA LEU A 1033 1.69 3.06 -53.33
C LEU A 1033 2.99 2.75 -54.08
N LEU A 1034 3.44 1.49 -53.96
CA LEU A 1034 4.65 0.95 -54.61
C LEU A 1034 4.24 -0.05 -55.71
N SER A 1035 4.87 -0.01 -56.89
CA SER A 1035 4.55 -0.89 -58.03
C SER A 1035 5.19 -2.28 -57.90
N ILE A 1036 4.48 -3.31 -58.39
CA ILE A 1036 5.06 -4.61 -58.75
C ILE A 1036 5.64 -4.49 -60.18
N ARG A 1037 6.63 -5.34 -60.49
CA ARG A 1037 7.54 -5.34 -61.65
C ARG A 1037 6.90 -5.00 -63.01
N LYS A 1038 7.71 -4.37 -63.88
CA LYS A 1038 7.41 -3.64 -65.13
C LYS A 1038 6.51 -4.26 -66.23
N ASN A 1039 5.96 -5.48 -66.16
CA ASN A 1039 5.51 -6.20 -67.38
C ASN A 1039 4.12 -6.90 -67.36
N HIS A 1040 3.13 -6.52 -66.54
CA HIS A 1040 1.78 -7.12 -66.66
C HIS A 1040 0.64 -6.10 -66.69
N VAL A 1041 -0.29 -6.33 -67.63
CA VAL A 1041 -1.61 -5.70 -67.76
C VAL A 1041 -2.42 -5.98 -66.48
N PHE A 1042 -2.93 -4.93 -65.84
CA PHE A 1042 -3.69 -5.01 -64.59
C PHE A 1042 -5.07 -5.68 -64.82
N PRO A 1043 -5.36 -6.88 -64.26
CA PRO A 1043 -6.59 -7.60 -64.62
C PRO A 1043 -7.85 -7.19 -63.85
N ASN A 1044 -7.78 -6.36 -62.79
CA ASN A 1044 -8.97 -6.04 -62.00
C ASN A 1044 -8.99 -4.59 -61.48
N LEU A 1045 -9.81 -3.77 -62.14
CA LEU A 1045 -9.76 -2.31 -62.21
C LEU A 1045 -10.62 -1.57 -61.15
N GLY A 1046 -11.38 -2.29 -60.31
CA GLY A 1046 -12.34 -1.69 -59.37
C GLY A 1046 -11.81 -1.28 -57.98
N ASN A 1047 -10.57 -1.64 -57.61
CA ASN A 1047 -10.14 -1.66 -56.21
C ASN A 1047 -9.28 -0.46 -55.76
N VAL A 1048 -8.47 0.13 -56.63
CA VAL A 1048 -7.82 1.44 -56.36
C VAL A 1048 -8.90 2.53 -56.20
N ARG A 1049 -9.99 2.40 -56.96
CA ARG A 1049 -11.20 3.22 -56.82
C ARG A 1049 -11.81 3.14 -55.41
N LYS A 1050 -11.91 1.93 -54.82
CA LYS A 1050 -12.40 1.75 -53.44
C LYS A 1050 -11.49 2.47 -52.42
N LEU A 1051 -10.17 2.35 -52.56
CA LEU A 1051 -9.21 3.07 -51.71
C LEU A 1051 -9.44 4.59 -51.78
N MET A 1052 -9.60 5.15 -52.98
CA MET A 1052 -9.84 6.58 -53.15
C MET A 1052 -11.19 7.03 -52.59
N HIS A 1053 -12.25 6.21 -52.71
CA HIS A 1053 -13.54 6.48 -52.07
C HIS A 1053 -13.44 6.52 -50.53
N THR A 1054 -12.57 5.71 -49.92
CA THR A 1054 -12.44 5.64 -48.45
C THR A 1054 -11.77 6.86 -47.82
N VAL A 1055 -11.06 7.66 -48.61
CA VAL A 1055 -10.38 8.89 -48.15
C VAL A 1055 -11.04 10.17 -48.66
N THR A 1056 -12.29 10.09 -49.12
CA THR A 1056 -13.04 11.25 -49.67
C THR A 1056 -13.35 12.33 -48.63
N ASN A 1057 -13.47 11.96 -47.35
CA ASN A 1057 -13.85 12.86 -46.26
C ASN A 1057 -12.66 13.58 -45.58
N VAL A 1058 -11.42 13.34 -46.01
CA VAL A 1058 -10.23 13.92 -45.36
C VAL A 1058 -10.10 15.42 -45.64
N LYS A 1059 -9.54 16.16 -44.67
CA LYS A 1059 -9.21 17.60 -44.83
C LYS A 1059 -7.84 17.80 -45.46
N LYS A 1060 -6.89 16.90 -45.19
CA LYS A 1060 -5.53 16.92 -45.70
C LYS A 1060 -5.20 15.60 -46.40
N LEU A 1061 -4.70 15.67 -47.62
CA LEU A 1061 -4.30 14.48 -48.39
C LEU A 1061 -2.89 14.65 -48.97
N TYR A 1062 -2.07 13.63 -48.82
CA TYR A 1062 -0.77 13.51 -49.49
C TYR A 1062 -0.73 12.32 -50.44
N LEU A 1063 -0.34 12.55 -51.69
CA LEU A 1063 -0.17 11.52 -52.71
C LEU A 1063 1.27 11.50 -53.25
N SER A 1064 1.87 10.31 -53.34
CA SER A 1064 3.18 10.12 -53.99
C SER A 1064 3.06 10.16 -55.53
N PRO A 1065 4.17 10.37 -56.27
CA PRO A 1065 4.12 10.51 -57.74
C PRO A 1065 3.64 9.23 -58.43
N ARG A 1066 3.98 8.08 -57.85
CA ARG A 1066 3.56 6.76 -58.33
C ARG A 1066 2.10 6.47 -58.01
N THR A 1067 1.63 6.83 -56.81
CA THR A 1067 0.20 6.76 -56.47
C THR A 1067 -0.62 7.55 -57.48
N LEU A 1068 -0.18 8.78 -57.78
CA LEU A 1068 -0.85 9.69 -58.72
C LEU A 1068 -0.93 9.11 -60.15
N GLY A 1069 0.17 8.55 -60.66
CA GLY A 1069 0.20 7.91 -61.98
C GLY A 1069 -0.69 6.67 -62.10
N ILE A 1070 -0.74 5.82 -61.06
CA ILE A 1070 -1.61 4.64 -61.01
C ILE A 1070 -3.09 5.05 -60.99
N VAL A 1071 -3.40 6.09 -60.23
CA VAL A 1071 -4.75 6.62 -60.09
C VAL A 1071 -5.27 7.24 -61.39
N LEU A 1072 -4.40 7.89 -62.17
CA LEU A 1072 -4.70 8.43 -63.51
C LEU A 1072 -5.03 7.36 -64.55
N GLY A 1073 -4.15 6.36 -64.68
CA GLY A 1073 -4.28 5.34 -65.72
C GLY A 1073 -5.52 4.46 -65.56
N LEU A 1074 -6.13 4.47 -64.36
CA LEU A 1074 -7.18 3.54 -63.98
C LEU A 1074 -8.51 4.22 -63.56
N CYS A 1075 -8.53 5.53 -63.24
CA CYS A 1075 -9.72 6.23 -62.71
C CYS A 1075 -10.11 7.52 -63.46
N SER A 1076 -9.56 7.80 -64.65
CA SER A 1076 -9.76 9.06 -65.40
C SER A 1076 -11.22 9.45 -65.66
N HIS A 1077 -12.15 8.49 -65.74
CA HIS A 1077 -13.58 8.72 -66.01
C HIS A 1077 -14.53 8.58 -64.80
N ALA A 1078 -14.01 8.24 -63.60
CA ALA A 1078 -14.86 7.94 -62.43
C ALA A 1078 -14.20 8.27 -61.08
N MET A 1079 -13.44 9.38 -61.01
CA MET A 1079 -12.84 9.87 -59.77
C MET A 1079 -13.90 10.29 -58.73
N PRO A 1080 -13.71 9.95 -57.43
CA PRO A 1080 -14.59 10.44 -56.39
C PRO A 1080 -14.40 11.95 -56.14
N VAL A 1081 -15.48 12.62 -55.76
CA VAL A 1081 -15.49 14.04 -55.36
C VAL A 1081 -15.05 14.17 -53.92
N PHE A 1082 -14.08 15.05 -53.65
CA PHE A 1082 -13.53 15.35 -52.34
C PHE A 1082 -14.17 16.63 -51.77
N ASN A 1083 -15.29 16.47 -51.06
CA ASN A 1083 -16.07 17.61 -50.55
C ASN A 1083 -15.43 18.33 -49.35
N ASN A 1084 -14.55 17.68 -48.59
CA ASN A 1084 -13.97 18.25 -47.36
C ASN A 1084 -12.48 18.61 -47.47
N LEU A 1085 -11.87 18.36 -48.63
CA LEU A 1085 -10.43 18.51 -48.83
C LEU A 1085 -10.07 20.00 -48.99
N THR A 1086 -9.32 20.52 -48.02
CA THR A 1086 -8.85 21.92 -48.01
C THR A 1086 -7.35 22.04 -48.27
N TYR A 1087 -6.60 20.95 -48.07
CA TYR A 1087 -5.15 20.89 -48.26
C TYR A 1087 -4.77 19.62 -49.03
N LEU A 1088 -4.05 19.79 -50.14
CA LEU A 1088 -3.59 18.70 -50.98
C LEU A 1088 -2.09 18.85 -51.25
N ALA A 1089 -1.33 17.81 -50.96
CA ALA A 1089 0.09 17.74 -51.25
C ALA A 1089 0.39 16.62 -52.23
N ILE A 1090 1.01 16.96 -53.35
CA ILE A 1090 1.37 16.03 -54.41
C ILE A 1090 2.88 16.09 -54.60
N GLU A 1091 3.49 14.93 -54.72
CA GLU A 1091 4.89 14.83 -55.10
C GLU A 1091 4.97 14.58 -56.61
N THR A 1092 5.79 15.35 -57.31
CA THR A 1092 5.93 15.35 -58.77
C THR A 1092 7.10 14.49 -59.23
N SER A 1093 6.99 13.97 -60.45
CA SER A 1093 8.09 13.35 -61.20
C SER A 1093 7.96 13.68 -62.67
N VAL A 1094 9.08 13.64 -63.41
CA VAL A 1094 9.22 14.11 -64.80
C VAL A 1094 8.09 13.62 -65.72
N ASP A 1095 7.59 12.40 -65.54
CA ASP A 1095 6.77 11.70 -66.54
C ASP A 1095 5.27 11.51 -66.18
N THR A 1096 4.81 11.81 -64.96
CA THR A 1096 3.47 11.33 -64.50
C THR A 1096 2.59 12.36 -63.80
N ALA A 1097 3.14 13.44 -63.24
CA ALA A 1097 2.40 14.27 -62.30
C ALA A 1097 1.42 15.26 -62.96
N TRP A 1098 1.79 15.79 -64.13
CA TRP A 1098 1.09 16.89 -64.79
C TRP A 1098 -0.16 16.45 -65.56
N GLN A 1099 -0.20 15.21 -66.01
CA GLN A 1099 -1.36 14.60 -66.66
C GLN A 1099 -2.55 14.46 -65.67
N ALA A 1100 -2.26 14.35 -64.36
CA ALA A 1100 -3.25 14.01 -63.32
C ALA A 1100 -3.94 15.21 -62.74
N MET A 1101 -3.23 16.32 -62.77
CA MET A 1101 -3.56 17.50 -61.99
C MET A 1101 -4.94 18.06 -62.36
N PRO A 1102 -5.35 18.19 -63.64
CA PRO A 1102 -6.66 18.76 -63.96
C PRO A 1102 -7.83 17.87 -63.52
N VAL A 1103 -7.71 16.54 -63.65
CA VAL A 1103 -8.76 15.59 -63.25
C VAL A 1103 -8.91 15.58 -61.73
N LEU A 1104 -7.78 15.59 -61.00
CA LEU A 1104 -7.76 15.61 -59.54
C LEU A 1104 -8.25 16.95 -58.96
N LEU A 1105 -7.89 18.07 -59.58
CA LEU A 1105 -8.36 19.39 -59.15
C LEU A 1105 -9.86 19.59 -59.41
N LYS A 1106 -10.38 19.08 -60.54
CA LYS A 1106 -11.83 19.12 -60.86
C LYS A 1106 -12.67 18.39 -59.81
N THR A 1107 -12.12 17.40 -59.13
CA THR A 1107 -12.83 16.66 -58.08
C THR A 1107 -12.70 17.27 -56.67
N CYS A 1108 -11.95 18.37 -56.50
CA CYS A 1108 -11.71 19.02 -55.20
C CYS A 1108 -12.36 20.42 -55.14
N SER A 1109 -13.66 20.49 -54.85
CA SER A 1109 -14.46 21.73 -54.91
C SER A 1109 -14.14 22.79 -53.85
N HIS A 1110 -13.45 22.44 -52.77
CA HIS A 1110 -13.14 23.33 -51.64
C HIS A 1110 -11.64 23.46 -51.33
N LEU A 1111 -10.78 23.10 -52.29
CA LEU A 1111 -9.34 23.10 -52.09
C LEU A 1111 -8.79 24.53 -51.88
N GLU A 1112 -8.25 24.83 -50.70
CA GLU A 1112 -7.69 26.13 -50.38
C GLU A 1112 -6.17 26.18 -50.55
N THR A 1113 -5.47 25.09 -50.22
CA THR A 1113 -4.01 25.00 -50.27
C THR A 1113 -3.56 23.82 -51.11
N LEU A 1114 -2.71 24.09 -52.10
CA LEU A 1114 -2.07 23.07 -52.92
C LEU A 1114 -0.56 23.11 -52.71
N VAL A 1115 0.06 21.96 -52.45
CA VAL A 1115 1.50 21.82 -52.27
C VAL A 1115 2.07 20.87 -53.32
N ILE A 1116 3.06 21.33 -54.06
CA ILE A 1116 3.78 20.57 -55.08
C ILE A 1116 5.19 20.31 -54.54
N LYS A 1117 5.55 19.05 -54.33
CA LYS A 1117 6.88 18.63 -53.83
C LYS A 1117 7.66 17.91 -54.91
N GLY A 1118 8.98 18.07 -54.97
CA GLY A 1118 9.83 17.43 -56.00
C GLY A 1118 10.10 18.31 -57.23
N GLY A 1119 9.88 19.63 -57.13
CA GLY A 1119 10.07 20.60 -58.21
C GLY A 1119 8.93 20.64 -59.22
N LEU A 1120 8.98 21.60 -60.16
CA LEU A 1120 8.05 21.67 -61.30
C LEU A 1120 8.63 20.89 -62.49
N LEU A 1121 9.08 19.67 -62.24
CA LEU A 1121 9.70 18.80 -63.24
C LEU A 1121 8.64 18.34 -64.26
N HIS A 1122 8.86 18.67 -65.53
CA HIS A 1122 7.89 18.49 -66.60
C HIS A 1122 8.56 18.15 -67.94
N CYS A 1123 8.17 17.03 -68.57
CA CYS A 1123 8.47 16.71 -69.96
C CYS A 1123 7.27 17.04 -70.86
N VAL A 1124 7.50 17.60 -72.05
CA VAL A 1124 6.43 17.94 -73.00
C VAL A 1124 5.91 16.65 -73.63
N THR A 1125 4.67 16.28 -73.32
CA THR A 1125 3.95 15.19 -73.98
C THR A 1125 2.65 15.71 -74.59
N PHE A 1126 2.10 14.98 -75.57
CA PHE A 1126 0.80 15.31 -76.17
C PHE A 1126 -0.37 15.18 -75.16
N ASP A 1127 -0.13 14.53 -74.01
CA ASP A 1127 -1.12 14.25 -72.96
C ASP A 1127 -1.04 15.21 -71.76
N CYS A 1128 -0.17 16.22 -71.80
CA CYS A 1128 -0.08 17.19 -70.72
C CYS A 1128 -1.43 17.91 -70.54
N GLY A 1129 -2.04 17.87 -69.36
CA GLY A 1129 -3.36 18.49 -69.19
C GLY A 1129 -3.34 20.03 -69.20
N ASP A 1130 -4.51 20.67 -69.03
CA ASP A 1130 -4.70 22.14 -68.97
C ASP A 1130 -3.83 22.87 -67.89
N ALA A 1131 -3.28 22.11 -66.94
CA ALA A 1131 -2.38 22.58 -65.89
C ALA A 1131 -0.94 22.87 -66.38
N CYS A 1132 -0.59 22.52 -67.62
CA CYS A 1132 0.73 22.74 -68.21
C CYS A 1132 0.74 23.89 -69.23
N ASN A 1133 1.85 24.64 -69.31
CA ASN A 1133 2.04 25.69 -70.32
C ASN A 1133 2.41 25.14 -71.73
N CYS A 1134 2.68 23.85 -71.85
CA CYS A 1134 3.25 23.20 -73.04
C CYS A 1134 2.30 22.94 -74.23
N ILE A 1135 0.98 23.16 -74.09
CA ILE A 1135 -0.01 22.93 -75.16
C ILE A 1135 -0.53 24.26 -75.74
N SER A 1136 -0.62 24.43 -77.05
CA SER A 1136 -1.06 25.68 -77.70
C SER A 1136 -2.53 25.68 -78.15
N ARG A 1137 -3.48 25.15 -77.35
CA ARG A 1137 -4.91 25.11 -77.72
C ARG A 1137 -5.67 26.35 -77.23
N GLU A 1138 -6.52 26.91 -78.09
CA GLU A 1138 -7.39 28.08 -77.83
C GLU A 1138 -8.36 27.88 -76.65
N GLU A 1139 -8.53 26.65 -76.17
CA GLU A 1139 -9.36 26.30 -74.99
C GLU A 1139 -8.63 26.43 -73.63
N LYS A 1140 -7.36 26.90 -73.62
CA LYS A 1140 -6.47 26.99 -72.43
C LYS A 1140 -7.05 27.71 -71.19
N CYS A 1141 -8.15 28.45 -71.32
CA CYS A 1141 -8.51 29.51 -70.38
C CYS A 1141 -9.72 29.25 -69.46
N ARG A 1142 -10.52 28.19 -69.64
CA ARG A 1142 -11.76 28.02 -68.84
C ARG A 1142 -11.63 27.06 -67.64
N SER A 1143 -10.73 26.07 -67.70
CA SER A 1143 -10.65 25.01 -66.67
C SER A 1143 -9.95 25.44 -65.38
N LEU A 1144 -8.88 26.25 -65.45
CA LEU A 1144 -8.13 26.68 -64.27
C LEU A 1144 -8.77 27.86 -63.53
N ALA A 1145 -9.56 28.67 -64.25
CA ALA A 1145 -10.24 29.85 -63.73
C ALA A 1145 -11.33 29.52 -62.69
N SER A 1146 -11.79 28.27 -62.63
CA SER A 1146 -12.82 27.81 -61.69
C SER A 1146 -12.26 27.22 -60.38
N PHE A 1147 -10.92 27.13 -60.21
CA PHE A 1147 -10.35 26.51 -59.01
C PHE A 1147 -10.22 27.48 -57.82
N PRO A 1148 -10.67 27.10 -56.61
CA PRO A 1148 -10.71 27.97 -55.43
C PRO A 1148 -9.38 28.07 -54.64
N VAL A 1149 -8.25 27.66 -55.24
CA VAL A 1149 -6.95 27.60 -54.54
C VAL A 1149 -6.50 29.00 -54.12
N LYS A 1150 -6.37 29.22 -52.81
CA LYS A 1150 -5.93 30.48 -52.19
C LYS A 1150 -4.43 30.53 -51.93
N ARG A 1151 -3.81 29.36 -51.69
CA ARG A 1151 -2.37 29.23 -51.40
C ARG A 1151 -1.73 28.13 -52.23
N LEU A 1152 -0.62 28.42 -52.90
CA LEU A 1152 0.16 27.46 -53.68
C LEU A 1152 1.59 27.39 -53.15
N GLU A 1153 2.04 26.20 -52.77
CA GLU A 1153 3.39 25.96 -52.26
C GLU A 1153 4.17 25.07 -53.22
N ILE A 1154 5.37 25.50 -53.64
CA ILE A 1154 6.27 24.75 -54.52
C ILE A 1154 7.54 24.45 -53.74
N ARG A 1155 7.89 23.17 -53.58
CA ARG A 1155 9.13 22.74 -52.91
C ARG A 1155 10.12 22.15 -53.89
N GLU A 1156 11.41 22.37 -53.62
CA GLU A 1156 12.55 21.95 -54.45
C GLU A 1156 12.61 22.64 -55.81
N PHE A 1157 12.30 23.93 -55.86
CA PHE A 1157 12.42 24.77 -57.06
C PHE A 1157 13.89 24.89 -57.50
N GLN A 1158 14.16 24.66 -58.78
CA GLN A 1158 15.50 24.64 -59.37
C GLN A 1158 15.80 25.87 -60.25
N GLY A 1159 14.82 26.74 -60.50
CA GLY A 1159 15.01 27.99 -61.22
C GLY A 1159 15.05 27.87 -62.74
N GLN A 1160 14.71 26.71 -63.31
CA GLN A 1160 14.76 26.50 -64.76
C GLN A 1160 13.71 27.36 -65.48
N LEU A 1161 13.99 27.79 -66.72
CA LEU A 1161 13.08 28.63 -67.52
C LEU A 1161 11.67 28.02 -67.66
N ARG A 1162 11.58 26.68 -67.71
CA ARG A 1162 10.32 25.94 -67.77
C ARG A 1162 9.52 26.05 -66.47
N GLU A 1163 10.17 25.96 -65.32
CA GLU A 1163 9.50 26.12 -64.01
C GLU A 1163 8.99 27.56 -63.84
N LYS A 1164 9.76 28.57 -64.29
CA LYS A 1164 9.33 29.98 -64.32
C LYS A 1164 8.10 30.18 -65.21
N ASN A 1165 8.09 29.60 -66.41
CA ASN A 1165 6.96 29.68 -67.33
C ASN A 1165 5.69 29.03 -66.77
N MET A 1166 5.83 28.01 -65.92
CA MET A 1166 4.69 27.41 -65.24
C MET A 1166 4.23 28.21 -64.02
N ILE A 1167 5.13 28.85 -63.28
CA ILE A 1167 4.74 29.81 -62.24
C ILE A 1167 3.93 30.95 -62.86
N LYS A 1168 4.38 31.50 -64.00
CA LYS A 1168 3.62 32.51 -64.77
C LYS A 1168 2.24 31.98 -65.19
N HIS A 1169 2.15 30.73 -65.64
CA HIS A 1169 0.88 30.06 -65.98
C HIS A 1169 -0.08 30.01 -64.78
N PHE A 1170 0.39 29.59 -63.60
CA PHE A 1170 -0.44 29.54 -62.39
C PHE A 1170 -0.90 30.92 -61.91
N LEU A 1171 0.00 31.91 -61.92
CA LEU A 1171 -0.31 33.28 -61.52
C LEU A 1171 -1.39 33.91 -62.41
N TYR A 1172 -1.37 33.61 -63.71
CA TYR A 1172 -2.34 34.15 -64.66
C TYR A 1172 -3.72 33.47 -64.55
N TYR A 1173 -3.74 32.13 -64.42
CA TYR A 1173 -4.97 31.35 -64.56
C TYR A 1173 -5.66 30.94 -63.24
N LEU A 1174 -5.06 31.15 -62.07
CA LEU A 1174 -5.73 30.92 -60.77
C LEU A 1174 -6.23 32.25 -60.17
N PRO A 1175 -7.53 32.60 -60.32
CA PRO A 1175 -8.06 33.91 -59.87
C PRO A 1175 -8.14 34.06 -58.35
N CYS A 1176 -8.31 32.95 -57.62
CA CYS A 1176 -8.45 32.96 -56.16
C CYS A 1176 -7.13 32.95 -55.38
N LEU A 1177 -5.99 32.84 -56.08
CA LEU A 1177 -4.67 32.72 -55.48
C LEU A 1177 -4.28 34.02 -54.76
N LYS A 1178 -3.99 33.95 -53.46
CA LYS A 1178 -3.60 35.08 -52.61
C LYS A 1178 -2.14 34.99 -52.16
N GLU A 1179 -1.64 33.78 -51.92
CA GLU A 1179 -0.27 33.54 -51.49
C GLU A 1179 0.39 32.43 -52.32
N MET A 1180 1.66 32.62 -52.68
CA MET A 1180 2.48 31.60 -53.33
C MET A 1180 3.83 31.50 -52.62
N ASP A 1181 4.16 30.32 -52.09
CA ASP A 1181 5.42 30.09 -51.39
C ASP A 1181 6.31 29.17 -52.21
N ILE A 1182 7.54 29.60 -52.51
CA ILE A 1182 8.51 28.86 -53.33
C ILE A 1182 9.73 28.54 -52.48
N TYR A 1183 10.00 27.25 -52.26
CA TYR A 1183 11.17 26.76 -51.53
C TYR A 1183 12.22 26.26 -52.51
N VAL A 1184 13.37 26.92 -52.53
CA VAL A 1184 14.51 26.58 -53.40
C VAL A 1184 15.19 25.30 -52.90
N LYS A 1185 15.61 24.43 -53.81
CA LYS A 1185 16.32 23.18 -53.46
C LYS A 1185 17.67 23.48 -52.79
N ASP A 1186 17.99 22.79 -51.70
CA ASP A 1186 19.11 23.09 -50.79
C ASP A 1186 20.51 23.11 -51.44
N ASP A 1187 20.70 22.41 -52.57
CA ASP A 1187 21.97 22.32 -53.29
C ASP A 1187 22.25 23.51 -54.25
N LEU A 1188 21.37 24.51 -54.31
CA LEU A 1188 21.48 25.68 -55.21
C LEU A 1188 21.53 27.02 -54.45
N PRO A 1189 22.60 27.31 -53.70
CA PRO A 1189 22.69 28.52 -52.87
C PRO A 1189 22.74 29.85 -53.66
N GLN A 1190 23.07 29.84 -54.96
CA GLN A 1190 23.18 31.08 -55.77
C GLN A 1190 21.82 31.67 -56.22
N LEU A 1191 20.74 30.90 -56.17
CA LEU A 1191 19.41 31.35 -56.63
C LEU A 1191 18.64 32.21 -55.61
N SER A 1192 19.03 32.20 -54.33
CA SER A 1192 18.35 32.96 -53.26
C SER A 1192 18.78 34.44 -53.19
N SER A 1193 19.97 34.78 -53.74
CA SER A 1193 20.53 36.13 -53.74
C SER A 1193 20.17 36.96 -54.98
N ASP A 1194 19.61 36.32 -56.01
CA ASP A 1194 19.40 36.94 -57.33
C ASP A 1194 18.02 37.62 -57.39
N SER A 1195 17.92 38.84 -56.84
CA SER A 1195 16.66 39.62 -56.77
C SER A 1195 16.01 39.87 -58.13
N ASN A 1196 16.79 39.87 -59.22
CA ASN A 1196 16.30 40.03 -60.59
C ASN A 1196 15.55 38.80 -61.11
N LEU A 1197 15.80 37.61 -60.56
CA LEU A 1197 15.22 36.36 -61.05
C LEU A 1197 13.71 36.23 -60.72
N PHE A 1198 13.26 36.91 -59.67
CA PHE A 1198 11.87 36.91 -59.19
C PHE A 1198 11.11 38.21 -59.51
N ASN A 1199 11.81 39.32 -59.80
CA ASN A 1199 11.19 40.53 -60.36
C ASN A 1199 10.46 40.23 -61.68
N ASP A 1200 10.94 39.26 -62.44
CA ASP A 1200 10.36 38.84 -63.73
C ASP A 1200 9.08 37.97 -63.59
N LEU A 1201 8.68 37.63 -62.35
CA LEU A 1201 7.47 36.85 -62.02
C LEU A 1201 6.30 37.72 -61.50
N SER A 1202 6.48 39.04 -61.38
CA SER A 1202 5.52 39.98 -60.76
C SER A 1202 4.33 40.38 -61.66
N GLY A 1203 3.71 39.42 -62.36
CA GLY A 1203 2.61 39.69 -63.30
C GLY A 1203 1.24 39.99 -62.66
N ARG A 1204 1.08 39.84 -61.34
CA ARG A 1204 -0.17 40.18 -60.62
C ARG A 1204 0.11 40.90 -59.29
N PRO A 1205 -0.35 42.15 -59.10
CA PRO A 1205 -0.04 42.93 -57.90
C PRO A 1205 -0.70 42.41 -56.61
N ASN A 1206 -1.74 41.58 -56.71
CA ASN A 1206 -2.55 41.13 -55.56
C ASN A 1206 -2.18 39.74 -55.00
N VAL A 1207 -1.11 39.10 -55.48
CA VAL A 1207 -0.65 37.78 -55.00
C VAL A 1207 0.67 37.95 -54.24
N LYS A 1208 0.71 37.55 -52.97
CA LYS A 1208 1.91 37.61 -52.14
C LYS A 1208 2.82 36.41 -52.44
N ILE A 1209 3.87 36.63 -53.21
CA ILE A 1209 4.88 35.61 -53.52
C ILE A 1209 5.98 35.67 -52.45
N LYS A 1210 6.24 34.57 -51.73
CA LYS A 1210 7.34 34.43 -50.79
C LYS A 1210 8.31 33.37 -51.30
N VAL A 1211 9.58 33.75 -51.43
CA VAL A 1211 10.64 32.82 -51.78
C VAL A 1211 11.43 32.50 -50.53
N HIS A 1212 11.53 31.21 -50.21
CA HIS A 1212 12.25 30.69 -49.07
C HIS A 1212 13.54 30.04 -49.57
N GLY A 1213 14.68 30.68 -49.29
CA GLY A 1213 15.99 30.02 -49.33
C GLY A 1213 16.16 29.10 -48.13
N SER A 1214 17.08 28.12 -48.24
CA SER A 1214 17.42 27.13 -47.21
C SER A 1214 17.20 27.64 -45.78
N LEU A 1215 16.19 27.05 -45.11
CA LEU A 1215 15.98 27.16 -43.67
C LEU A 1215 17.02 26.23 -43.02
N THR A 1216 18.10 26.80 -42.49
CA THR A 1216 18.88 26.11 -41.44
C THR A 1216 18.17 26.22 -40.11
#